data_AF-A0A0P0M395-F1
#
_entry.id   AF-A0A0P0M395-F1
#
_cell.length_a   1.000
_cell.length_b   1.000
_cell.length_c   1.000
_cell.angle_alpha   90.00
_cell.angle_beta   90.00
_cell.angle_gamma   90.00
#
_symmetry.space_group_name_H-M   'P 1'
#
loop_
_entity.id
_entity.type
_entity.pdbx_description
1 polymer ?
#
loop_
_entity_poly.entity_id
_entity_poly.type
_entity_poly.pdbx_seq_one_letter_code
_entity_poly.pdbx_strand_id
1 'polypeptide(L)'
;MLDGVSIENAENCWVRRVNFKHFAGSAVIVQRTGSKTTVEDCVSTEPVSEIGGMRRSTFYTMGQQTLFQRCYSKQGIHDFSAGFCAAGPNAFVQCDSEESLGFSGSIDSWACGLLFDVVNIDGHDLVFKNLGQDKNGAGWNTGNSLFWQCTAAGIECYSPARDAVNRAYGCWAQFSGDGQWAESNNHVHPRSLFYAQLAARLNKDCSDQARILPRATNATSSPTVEAAMEMAKEAYTPRLTMQKWIEEAPYTASVSSGKLKSLEDLKFKTPIYKEKEDHLFAIINGRMQVDGRLLVGGRQEVPWWNGKLRTSFLSKAKPHVTRFVPGREGLGLTDRIDSTVNYMVKNQILVLDHNYGLWYERRRDDHERVRRRDGDVWGPFYEQPFARSGEGTAWEGLSKYDLNRPNAWYWNRLKQFAEKGAEKGLLLFHENYFQHNILEAGAHWVDCPWRSANNINQTDMPEPVPFAGDKRIFVADMFYDISHPVRREFHRKYIRQCLDNFADDANVVQLISAEFTGPLHFVQFWLDVIGEWEKETGKKATVALSATKDVQDAILNDTQRAKLVDIIDIRYWHYKVDGLYAPEGGKNLAPRQHARKMKVGKVTFDEAYRAVSEYRKKFPEKAVTYYAQNYPDMAWAVFMASGSCSVVPVADESFLTDAAAMDMEDTGTNKYQKLVKSGIGSIIYSHSATDIPVHLSPGKYILKSVDPKTGAITVIAKRLNIKDIYMLKAEENKDCIYWFHRI
;
A
#
# COMPACT_ATOMS: atom_id res chain seq x y z
N MET A 1 2.16 -17.86 -4.03
CA MET A 1 1.76 -16.91 -5.09
C MET A 1 0.29 -16.62 -4.93
N LEU A 2 -0.16 -15.42 -5.28
CA LEU A 2 -1.55 -15.04 -5.05
C LEU A 2 -2.45 -15.61 -6.16
N ASP A 3 -2.32 -15.15 -7.41
CA ASP A 3 -3.09 -15.68 -8.54
C ASP A 3 -2.25 -16.57 -9.46
N GLY A 4 -2.90 -17.51 -10.14
CA GLY A 4 -2.29 -18.37 -11.16
C GLY A 4 -2.11 -17.64 -12.49
N VAL A 5 -3.20 -17.22 -13.12
CA VAL A 5 -3.20 -16.43 -14.37
C VAL A 5 -4.01 -15.15 -14.20
N SER A 6 -3.40 -14.00 -14.44
CA SER A 6 -4.08 -12.69 -14.50
C SER A 6 -4.03 -12.14 -15.91
N ILE A 7 -5.18 -11.79 -16.48
CA ILE A 7 -5.31 -11.25 -17.84
C ILE A 7 -5.74 -9.79 -17.76
N GLU A 8 -4.85 -8.88 -18.15
CA GLU A 8 -5.06 -7.43 -18.14
C GLU A 8 -4.56 -6.81 -19.45
N ASN A 9 -5.27 -5.80 -19.97
CA ASN A 9 -4.95 -5.09 -21.21
C ASN A 9 -4.77 -6.04 -22.42
N ALA A 10 -5.60 -7.07 -22.49
CA ALA A 10 -5.52 -8.11 -23.52
C ALA A 10 -6.92 -8.51 -24.00
N GLU A 11 -7.01 -8.94 -25.26
CA GLU A 11 -8.23 -9.50 -25.84
C GLU A 11 -7.95 -10.77 -26.64
N ASN A 12 -8.99 -11.60 -26.84
CA ASN A 12 -8.91 -12.86 -27.60
C ASN A 12 -7.98 -13.89 -26.96
N CYS A 13 -8.03 -14.01 -25.63
CA CYS A 13 -7.16 -14.88 -24.84
C CYS A 13 -7.80 -16.26 -24.57
N TRP A 14 -6.95 -17.27 -24.38
CA TRP A 14 -7.34 -18.60 -23.94
C TRP A 14 -6.48 -19.06 -22.76
N VAL A 15 -7.12 -19.59 -21.72
CA VAL A 15 -6.47 -20.37 -20.65
C VAL A 15 -7.10 -21.75 -20.66
N ARG A 16 -6.32 -22.78 -20.97
CA ARG A 16 -6.86 -24.10 -21.26
C ARG A 16 -6.07 -25.21 -20.62
N ARG A 17 -6.76 -26.15 -19.98
CA ARG A 17 -6.14 -27.39 -19.45
C ARG A 17 -5.00 -27.12 -18.49
N VAL A 18 -5.24 -26.19 -17.58
CA VAL A 18 -4.28 -25.80 -16.55
C VAL A 18 -4.76 -26.31 -15.20
N ASN A 19 -3.84 -26.95 -14.47
CA ASN A 19 -4.03 -27.40 -13.10
C ASN A 19 -3.36 -26.40 -12.15
N PHE A 20 -4.16 -25.77 -11.28
CA PHE A 20 -3.75 -24.79 -10.30
C PHE A 20 -3.70 -25.42 -8.91
N LYS A 21 -2.58 -25.25 -8.21
CA LYS A 21 -2.40 -25.71 -6.82
C LYS A 21 -1.76 -24.63 -5.95
N HIS A 22 -2.18 -24.58 -4.68
CA HIS A 22 -1.57 -23.75 -3.62
C HIS A 22 -1.66 -22.22 -3.81
N PHE A 23 -2.52 -21.74 -4.72
CA PHE A 23 -2.78 -20.30 -4.90
C PHE A 23 -3.74 -19.77 -3.82
N ALA A 24 -3.47 -18.55 -3.34
CA ALA A 24 -4.25 -17.90 -2.28
C ALA A 24 -5.40 -17.01 -2.82
N GLY A 25 -5.28 -16.53 -4.05
CA GLY A 25 -6.25 -15.70 -4.76
C GLY A 25 -7.05 -16.51 -5.76
N SER A 26 -6.86 -16.22 -7.04
CA SER A 26 -7.60 -16.77 -8.18
C SER A 26 -6.76 -17.80 -8.93
N ALA A 27 -7.38 -18.87 -9.42
CA ALA A 27 -6.78 -19.70 -10.46
C ALA A 27 -6.64 -18.88 -11.75
N VAL A 28 -7.75 -18.24 -12.16
CA VAL A 28 -7.77 -17.31 -13.29
C VAL A 28 -8.57 -16.08 -12.93
N ILE A 29 -7.97 -14.90 -13.12
CA ILE A 29 -8.63 -13.59 -13.00
C ILE A 29 -8.56 -12.84 -14.33
N VAL A 30 -9.73 -12.48 -14.86
CA VAL A 30 -9.83 -11.57 -16.01
C VAL A 30 -10.08 -10.16 -15.48
N GLN A 31 -9.09 -9.28 -15.60
CA GLN A 31 -9.17 -7.90 -15.11
C GLN A 31 -10.13 -7.06 -15.97
N ARG A 32 -10.47 -5.86 -15.48
CA ARG A 32 -11.43 -4.94 -16.13
C ARG A 32 -11.10 -4.62 -17.59
N THR A 33 -9.82 -4.58 -17.94
CA THR A 33 -9.36 -4.28 -19.31
C THR A 33 -9.16 -5.53 -20.17
N GLY A 34 -9.45 -6.72 -19.63
CA GLY A 34 -9.51 -7.97 -20.37
C GLY A 34 -10.84 -8.13 -21.10
N SER A 35 -10.81 -8.69 -22.31
CA SER A 35 -12.03 -9.03 -23.04
C SER A 35 -11.90 -10.29 -23.91
N LYS A 36 -13.04 -10.87 -24.32
CA LYS A 36 -13.10 -12.00 -25.27
C LYS A 36 -12.17 -13.15 -24.85
N THR A 37 -12.28 -13.56 -23.58
CA THR A 37 -11.38 -14.54 -22.97
C THR A 37 -12.14 -15.83 -22.70
N THR A 38 -11.56 -16.96 -23.11
CA THR A 38 -12.08 -18.29 -22.77
C THR A 38 -11.15 -18.99 -21.79
N VAL A 39 -11.69 -19.42 -20.66
CA VAL A 39 -11.04 -20.29 -19.70
C VAL A 39 -11.73 -21.64 -19.79
N GLU A 40 -11.02 -22.67 -20.24
CA GLU A 40 -11.62 -23.99 -20.47
C GLU A 40 -10.84 -25.15 -19.86
N ASP A 41 -11.56 -26.14 -19.34
CA ASP A 41 -10.98 -27.40 -18.88
C ASP A 41 -9.90 -27.19 -17.80
N CYS A 42 -10.14 -26.28 -16.84
CA CYS A 42 -9.17 -25.90 -15.80
C CYS A 42 -9.57 -26.45 -14.43
N VAL A 43 -8.58 -26.88 -13.63
CA VAL A 43 -8.77 -27.48 -12.31
C VAL A 43 -8.02 -26.65 -11.26
N SER A 44 -8.67 -26.29 -10.16
CA SER A 44 -8.05 -25.60 -9.02
C SER A 44 -8.27 -26.37 -7.73
N THR A 45 -7.18 -26.82 -7.11
CA THR A 45 -7.20 -27.67 -5.90
C THR A 45 -6.18 -27.23 -4.88
N GLU A 46 -6.36 -27.64 -3.62
CA GLU A 46 -5.40 -27.42 -2.53
C GLU A 46 -5.04 -25.92 -2.33
N PRO A 47 -5.99 -24.97 -2.21
CA PRO A 47 -5.66 -23.57 -1.95
C PRO A 47 -4.98 -23.40 -0.58
N VAL A 48 -3.90 -22.59 -0.52
CA VAL A 48 -3.16 -22.30 0.72
C VAL A 48 -3.34 -20.83 1.07
N SER A 49 -4.30 -20.56 1.95
CA SER A 49 -4.56 -19.23 2.52
C SER A 49 -5.42 -19.32 3.77
N GLU A 50 -5.45 -18.27 4.58
CA GLU A 50 -6.58 -18.05 5.49
C GLU A 50 -7.90 -17.94 4.70
N ILE A 51 -9.01 -18.34 5.34
CA ILE A 51 -10.36 -18.15 4.80
C ILE A 51 -10.76 -16.71 5.10
N GLY A 52 -10.37 -15.80 4.20
CA GLY A 52 -10.60 -14.38 4.37
C GLY A 52 -11.05 -13.69 3.09
N GLY A 53 -11.76 -12.58 3.23
CA GLY A 53 -12.25 -11.77 2.11
C GLY A 53 -11.15 -11.39 1.12
N MET A 54 -11.53 -11.25 -0.16
CA MET A 54 -10.66 -11.02 -1.32
C MET A 54 -9.62 -12.13 -1.62
N ARG A 55 -9.77 -13.31 -1.02
CA ARG A 55 -9.00 -14.52 -1.33
C ARG A 55 -9.92 -15.58 -1.93
N ARG A 56 -9.34 -16.60 -2.55
CA ARG A 56 -10.07 -17.77 -3.08
C ARG A 56 -11.29 -17.42 -3.93
N SER A 57 -11.20 -16.36 -4.72
CA SER A 57 -12.12 -16.07 -5.82
C SER A 57 -11.61 -16.79 -7.05
N THR A 58 -11.89 -18.09 -7.15
CA THR A 58 -11.11 -19.04 -7.94
C THR A 58 -11.12 -18.72 -9.43
N PHE A 59 -12.30 -18.65 -10.05
CA PHE A 59 -12.48 -18.26 -11.44
C PHE A 59 -13.27 -16.96 -11.48
N TYR A 60 -12.54 -15.85 -11.62
CA TYR A 60 -13.05 -14.51 -11.35
C TYR A 60 -12.94 -13.60 -12.58
N THR A 61 -13.98 -12.80 -12.85
CA THR A 61 -13.98 -11.85 -13.95
C THR A 61 -14.48 -10.46 -13.55
N MET A 62 -13.64 -9.46 -13.79
CA MET A 62 -14.03 -8.04 -13.90
C MET A 62 -14.10 -7.58 -15.37
N GLY A 63 -13.71 -8.44 -16.32
CA GLY A 63 -13.70 -8.17 -17.75
C GLY A 63 -15.06 -8.32 -18.42
N GLN A 64 -15.02 -8.44 -19.76
CA GLN A 64 -16.21 -8.51 -20.61
C GLN A 64 -16.09 -9.62 -21.66
N GLN A 65 -17.23 -10.18 -22.08
CA GLN A 65 -17.27 -11.25 -23.09
C GLN A 65 -16.40 -12.44 -22.68
N THR A 66 -16.49 -12.83 -21.40
CA THR A 66 -15.71 -13.95 -20.86
C THR A 66 -16.54 -15.24 -20.82
N LEU A 67 -15.88 -16.36 -21.10
CA LEU A 67 -16.43 -17.70 -21.00
C LEU A 67 -15.53 -18.53 -20.10
N PHE A 68 -16.05 -18.96 -18.96
CA PHE A 68 -15.44 -19.99 -18.13
C PHE A 68 -16.24 -21.27 -18.34
N GLN A 69 -15.60 -22.33 -18.82
CA GLN A 69 -16.31 -23.56 -19.16
C GLN A 69 -15.56 -24.81 -18.72
N ARG A 70 -16.27 -25.81 -18.19
CA ARG A 70 -15.65 -27.04 -17.70
C ARG A 70 -14.51 -26.72 -16.74
N CYS A 71 -14.79 -25.87 -15.76
CA CYS A 71 -13.85 -25.50 -14.71
C CYS A 71 -14.24 -26.20 -13.41
N TYR A 72 -13.23 -26.67 -12.67
CA TYR A 72 -13.42 -27.32 -11.37
C TYR A 72 -12.66 -26.57 -10.28
N SER A 73 -13.31 -26.31 -9.14
CA SER A 73 -12.75 -25.59 -7.99
C SER A 73 -12.99 -26.36 -6.69
N LYS A 74 -11.95 -26.56 -5.87
CA LYS A 74 -12.07 -27.14 -4.53
C LYS A 74 -11.75 -26.12 -3.45
N GLN A 75 -12.61 -26.01 -2.44
CA GLN A 75 -12.46 -25.12 -1.28
C GLN A 75 -12.29 -23.62 -1.63
N GLY A 76 -12.95 -23.17 -2.70
CA GLY A 76 -13.06 -21.75 -3.05
C GLY A 76 -14.02 -21.00 -2.12
N ILE A 77 -13.78 -19.70 -1.91
CA ILE A 77 -14.77 -18.82 -1.25
C ILE A 77 -15.78 -18.34 -2.29
N HIS A 78 -15.30 -17.97 -3.48
CA HIS A 78 -16.13 -17.62 -4.61
C HIS A 78 -15.63 -18.40 -5.83
N ASP A 79 -16.11 -19.63 -6.01
CA ASP A 79 -15.61 -20.54 -7.04
C ASP A 79 -15.74 -19.96 -8.45
N PHE A 80 -16.92 -19.41 -8.76
CA PHE A 80 -17.25 -18.81 -10.05
C PHE A 80 -17.90 -17.46 -9.83
N SER A 81 -17.20 -16.37 -10.17
CA SER A 81 -17.66 -15.04 -9.77
C SER A 81 -17.38 -13.91 -10.75
N ALA A 82 -18.30 -12.94 -10.76
CA ALA A 82 -18.14 -11.66 -11.43
C ALA A 82 -17.91 -10.53 -10.41
N GLY A 83 -17.08 -9.57 -10.79
CA GLY A 83 -16.63 -8.49 -9.92
C GLY A 83 -17.29 -7.13 -10.19
N PHE A 84 -16.76 -6.11 -9.50
CA PHE A 84 -17.24 -4.73 -9.58
C PHE A 84 -17.29 -4.22 -11.04
N CYS A 85 -18.49 -3.83 -11.48
CA CYS A 85 -18.77 -3.32 -12.82
C CYS A 85 -18.24 -4.20 -13.98
N ALA A 86 -18.24 -5.54 -13.83
CA ALA A 86 -17.94 -6.43 -14.95
C ALA A 86 -18.99 -6.22 -16.06
N ALA A 87 -18.56 -5.76 -17.24
CA ALA A 87 -19.47 -5.22 -18.25
C ALA A 87 -20.40 -6.27 -18.90
N GLY A 88 -19.95 -7.53 -18.96
CA GLY A 88 -20.70 -8.63 -19.56
C GLY A 88 -20.80 -8.57 -21.10
N PRO A 89 -21.57 -9.49 -21.72
CA PRO A 89 -22.08 -10.70 -21.09
C PRO A 89 -20.92 -11.61 -20.68
N ASN A 90 -21.04 -12.26 -19.52
CA ASN A 90 -20.03 -13.20 -19.02
C ASN A 90 -20.75 -14.51 -18.66
N ALA A 91 -20.16 -15.64 -19.04
CA ALA A 91 -20.78 -16.96 -18.88
C ALA A 91 -19.88 -17.94 -18.11
N PHE A 92 -20.49 -18.67 -17.19
CA PHE A 92 -19.94 -19.85 -16.52
C PHE A 92 -20.76 -21.07 -16.98
N VAL A 93 -20.13 -21.98 -17.71
CA VAL A 93 -20.81 -23.06 -18.43
C VAL A 93 -20.23 -24.41 -18.03
N GLN A 94 -21.03 -25.27 -17.43
CA GLN A 94 -20.61 -26.60 -17.01
C GLN A 94 -19.44 -26.55 -16.02
N CYS A 95 -19.62 -25.88 -14.89
CA CYS A 95 -18.58 -25.75 -13.87
C CYS A 95 -19.02 -26.41 -12.57
N ASP A 96 -18.11 -27.11 -11.90
CA ASP A 96 -18.38 -27.82 -10.64
C ASP A 96 -17.45 -27.32 -9.53
N SER A 97 -17.96 -27.16 -8.31
CA SER A 97 -17.14 -27.00 -7.12
C SER A 97 -17.23 -28.20 -6.17
N GLU A 98 -16.30 -28.25 -5.21
CA GLU A 98 -16.26 -29.19 -4.09
C GLU A 98 -15.92 -28.44 -2.79
N GLU A 99 -16.71 -28.67 -1.73
CA GLU A 99 -16.52 -28.06 -0.40
C GLU A 99 -16.40 -26.51 -0.44
N SER A 100 -17.31 -25.82 -1.15
CA SER A 100 -17.32 -24.36 -1.25
C SER A 100 -17.46 -23.70 0.13
N LEU A 101 -16.75 -22.58 0.31
CA LEU A 101 -16.67 -21.82 1.58
C LEU A 101 -17.42 -20.49 1.52
N GLY A 102 -18.07 -20.19 0.40
CA GLY A 102 -18.84 -18.99 0.16
C GLY A 102 -19.64 -19.11 -1.14
N PHE A 103 -20.47 -18.09 -1.43
CA PHE A 103 -21.39 -18.16 -2.56
C PHE A 103 -20.70 -17.88 -3.90
N SER A 104 -21.25 -18.40 -4.99
CA SER A 104 -20.89 -18.03 -6.36
C SER A 104 -21.95 -17.12 -7.00
N GLY A 105 -21.54 -16.24 -7.92
CA GLY A 105 -22.41 -15.19 -8.47
C GLY A 105 -21.66 -13.88 -8.72
N SER A 106 -22.38 -12.75 -8.71
CA SER A 106 -21.71 -11.44 -8.65
C SER A 106 -21.37 -11.11 -7.20
N ILE A 107 -20.08 -10.93 -6.90
CA ILE A 107 -19.58 -10.74 -5.52
C ILE A 107 -19.39 -9.26 -5.15
N ASP A 108 -19.72 -8.36 -6.08
CA ASP A 108 -19.72 -6.91 -5.96
C ASP A 108 -20.73 -6.32 -6.97
N SER A 109 -20.79 -4.99 -7.08
CA SER A 109 -21.77 -4.28 -7.89
C SER A 109 -21.17 -3.65 -9.14
N TRP A 110 -21.84 -3.56 -10.28
CA TRP A 110 -22.98 -4.33 -10.75
C TRP A 110 -22.51 -5.05 -12.02
N ALA A 111 -22.68 -6.37 -12.09
CA ALA A 111 -22.33 -7.16 -13.27
C ALA A 111 -23.59 -7.64 -13.98
N CYS A 112 -23.97 -7.03 -15.10
CA CYS A 112 -25.23 -7.33 -15.80
C CYS A 112 -25.08 -8.51 -16.78
N GLY A 113 -26.14 -9.31 -16.97
CA GLY A 113 -26.17 -10.32 -18.04
C GLY A 113 -25.22 -11.50 -17.79
N LEU A 114 -25.18 -11.99 -16.55
CA LEU A 114 -24.44 -13.19 -16.19
C LEU A 114 -25.25 -14.44 -16.57
N LEU A 115 -24.58 -15.40 -17.19
CA LEU A 115 -25.14 -16.72 -17.46
C LEU A 115 -24.37 -17.75 -16.63
N PHE A 116 -25.08 -18.45 -15.75
CA PHE A 116 -24.61 -19.66 -15.09
C PHE A 116 -25.42 -20.81 -15.69
N ASP A 117 -24.74 -21.69 -16.43
CA ASP A 117 -25.37 -22.71 -17.26
C ASP A 117 -24.79 -24.08 -16.93
N VAL A 118 -25.57 -24.97 -16.33
CA VAL A 118 -25.11 -26.29 -15.83
C VAL A 118 -24.00 -26.13 -14.78
N VAL A 119 -24.13 -25.16 -13.87
CA VAL A 119 -23.16 -24.96 -12.77
C VAL A 119 -23.61 -25.69 -11.50
N ASN A 120 -22.70 -26.44 -10.88
CA ASN A 120 -22.91 -27.13 -9.61
C ASN A 120 -22.02 -26.52 -8.52
N ILE A 121 -22.64 -26.00 -7.46
CA ILE A 121 -21.95 -25.49 -6.27
C ILE A 121 -22.16 -26.48 -5.11
N ASP A 122 -21.08 -27.10 -4.65
CA ASP A 122 -21.13 -28.04 -3.52
C ASP A 122 -20.94 -27.32 -2.18
N GLY A 123 -21.88 -27.48 -1.27
CA GLY A 123 -21.80 -26.95 0.10
C GLY A 123 -22.13 -25.46 0.28
N HIS A 124 -22.46 -24.72 -0.78
CA HIS A 124 -22.84 -23.31 -0.69
C HIS A 124 -23.82 -22.85 -1.80
N ASP A 125 -24.14 -21.55 -1.79
CA ASP A 125 -25.19 -20.94 -2.59
C ASP A 125 -24.76 -20.34 -3.93
N LEU A 126 -25.71 -20.21 -4.85
CA LEU A 126 -25.66 -19.28 -5.99
C LEU A 126 -26.53 -18.04 -5.70
N VAL A 127 -25.99 -16.84 -5.91
CA VAL A 127 -26.62 -15.62 -5.38
C VAL A 127 -26.69 -14.46 -6.39
N PHE A 128 -27.92 -14.04 -6.69
CA PHE A 128 -28.30 -12.76 -7.29
C PHE A 128 -29.19 -11.99 -6.31
N LYS A 129 -28.64 -10.95 -5.65
CA LYS A 129 -29.36 -10.18 -4.62
C LYS A 129 -28.78 -8.79 -4.38
N ASN A 130 -29.45 -8.04 -3.50
CA ASN A 130 -28.88 -6.86 -2.89
C ASN A 130 -27.98 -7.26 -1.71
N LEU A 131 -26.67 -7.09 -1.87
CA LEU A 131 -25.65 -7.33 -0.84
C LEU A 131 -25.60 -6.22 0.22
N GLY A 132 -26.40 -5.16 0.08
CA GLY A 132 -26.51 -4.10 1.08
C GLY A 132 -25.20 -3.36 1.32
N GLN A 133 -24.78 -3.32 2.59
CA GLN A 133 -23.56 -2.63 3.03
C GLN A 133 -22.29 -3.47 2.85
N ASP A 134 -22.42 -4.75 2.50
CA ASP A 134 -21.27 -5.62 2.27
C ASP A 134 -20.38 -5.07 1.15
N LYS A 135 -19.09 -5.41 1.20
CA LYS A 135 -18.05 -4.94 0.26
C LYS A 135 -18.02 -3.41 0.11
N ASN A 136 -18.20 -2.69 1.22
CA ASN A 136 -18.20 -1.22 1.26
C ASN A 136 -19.32 -0.63 0.37
N GLY A 137 -20.53 -1.11 0.62
CA GLY A 137 -21.75 -0.65 -0.05
C GLY A 137 -21.84 -1.14 -1.49
N ALA A 138 -21.80 -2.46 -1.68
CA ALA A 138 -22.10 -3.08 -2.97
C ALA A 138 -23.53 -2.69 -3.40
N GLY A 139 -24.55 -3.02 -2.61
CA GLY A 139 -25.93 -2.93 -3.08
C GLY A 139 -26.28 -4.10 -4.01
N TRP A 140 -27.04 -3.84 -5.07
CA TRP A 140 -27.43 -4.88 -6.05
C TRP A 140 -26.24 -5.42 -6.84
N ASN A 141 -26.03 -6.73 -6.78
CA ASN A 141 -24.87 -7.36 -7.40
C ASN A 141 -25.06 -7.58 -8.93
N THR A 142 -26.27 -7.88 -9.38
CA THR A 142 -26.58 -8.14 -10.80
C THR A 142 -28.05 -7.89 -11.17
N GLY A 143 -28.31 -7.78 -12.47
CA GLY A 143 -29.63 -7.78 -13.09
C GLY A 143 -29.55 -8.39 -14.50
N ASN A 144 -30.70 -8.77 -15.06
CA ASN A 144 -30.81 -9.46 -16.35
C ASN A 144 -29.96 -10.75 -16.45
N SER A 145 -29.76 -11.42 -15.33
CA SER A 145 -28.92 -12.63 -15.22
C SER A 145 -29.75 -13.89 -15.10
N LEU A 146 -29.14 -15.04 -15.44
CA LEU A 146 -29.83 -16.32 -15.54
C LEU A 146 -29.01 -17.46 -14.91
N PHE A 147 -29.67 -18.21 -14.02
CA PHE A 147 -29.30 -19.57 -13.65
C PHE A 147 -30.08 -20.56 -14.54
N TRP A 148 -29.36 -21.43 -15.25
CA TRP A 148 -29.95 -22.45 -16.12
C TRP A 148 -29.39 -23.82 -15.74
N GLN A 149 -30.26 -24.76 -15.35
CA GLN A 149 -29.87 -26.13 -14.99
C GLN A 149 -28.80 -26.20 -13.88
N CYS A 150 -28.83 -25.26 -12.93
CA CYS A 150 -27.86 -25.16 -11.85
C CYS A 150 -28.26 -26.01 -10.63
N THR A 151 -27.27 -26.38 -9.81
CA THR A 151 -27.46 -27.07 -8.54
C THR A 151 -26.60 -26.40 -7.47
N ALA A 152 -27.16 -26.18 -6.28
CA ALA A 152 -26.48 -25.55 -5.15
C ALA A 152 -27.18 -25.91 -3.83
N ALA A 153 -26.57 -25.59 -2.67
CA ALA A 153 -27.24 -25.72 -1.38
C ALA A 153 -28.46 -24.77 -1.30
N GLY A 154 -28.25 -23.51 -1.70
CA GLY A 154 -29.28 -22.48 -1.87
C GLY A 154 -29.12 -21.74 -3.21
N ILE A 155 -30.24 -21.25 -3.75
CA ILE A 155 -30.26 -20.30 -4.86
C ILE A 155 -31.09 -19.10 -4.44
N GLU A 156 -30.42 -17.96 -4.29
CA GLU A 156 -31.05 -16.65 -4.07
C GLU A 156 -31.15 -15.95 -5.43
N CYS A 157 -32.36 -15.75 -5.96
CA CYS A 157 -32.58 -15.06 -7.23
C CYS A 157 -33.60 -13.93 -7.05
N TYR A 158 -33.11 -12.74 -6.73
CA TYR A 158 -33.89 -11.53 -6.59
C TYR A 158 -33.74 -10.62 -7.81
N SER A 159 -34.79 -9.88 -8.17
CA SER A 159 -34.75 -8.91 -9.27
C SER A 159 -34.60 -7.49 -8.75
N PRO A 160 -33.60 -6.72 -9.22
CA PRO A 160 -33.40 -5.33 -8.79
C PRO A 160 -34.50 -4.37 -9.23
N ALA A 161 -35.13 -4.64 -10.38
CA ALA A 161 -36.21 -3.84 -10.94
C ALA A 161 -37.05 -4.69 -11.91
N ARG A 162 -38.26 -4.20 -12.26
CA ARG A 162 -39.20 -4.88 -13.16
C ARG A 162 -38.66 -5.09 -14.57
N ASP A 163 -37.77 -4.23 -15.03
CA ASP A 163 -37.11 -4.26 -16.34
C ASP A 163 -35.70 -4.87 -16.30
N ALA A 164 -35.25 -5.32 -15.12
CA ALA A 164 -33.94 -5.91 -14.89
C ALA A 164 -34.06 -7.32 -14.26
N VAL A 165 -34.97 -8.13 -14.78
CA VAL A 165 -35.39 -9.40 -14.18
C VAL A 165 -34.25 -10.42 -14.17
N ASN A 166 -33.98 -10.98 -13.00
CA ASN A 166 -33.13 -12.17 -12.85
C ASN A 166 -33.97 -13.44 -12.93
N ARG A 167 -33.39 -14.53 -13.44
CA ARG A 167 -34.10 -15.77 -13.79
C ARG A 167 -33.39 -17.01 -13.26
N ALA A 168 -34.16 -18.03 -12.94
CA ALA A 168 -33.65 -19.35 -12.56
C ALA A 168 -34.56 -20.47 -13.09
N TYR A 169 -34.03 -21.28 -14.01
CA TYR A 169 -34.80 -22.31 -14.73
C TYR A 169 -34.15 -23.69 -14.61
N GLY A 170 -34.95 -24.72 -14.30
CA GLY A 170 -34.45 -26.10 -14.19
C GLY A 170 -33.45 -26.31 -13.06
N CYS A 171 -33.52 -25.50 -12.00
CA CYS A 171 -32.51 -25.45 -10.94
C CYS A 171 -32.92 -26.30 -9.72
N TRP A 172 -31.92 -26.77 -8.96
CA TRP A 172 -32.09 -27.66 -7.80
C TRP A 172 -31.37 -27.06 -6.57
N ALA A 173 -32.13 -26.61 -5.56
CA ALA A 173 -31.62 -26.01 -4.33
C ALA A 173 -32.75 -25.74 -3.30
N GLN A 174 -32.40 -25.14 -2.16
CA GLN A 174 -33.34 -24.28 -1.43
C GLN A 174 -33.51 -22.95 -2.15
N PHE A 175 -34.74 -22.50 -2.40
CA PHE A 175 -35.00 -21.33 -3.25
C PHE A 175 -35.45 -20.11 -2.44
N SER A 176 -34.94 -18.92 -2.79
CA SER A 176 -35.44 -17.65 -2.28
C SER A 176 -35.31 -16.53 -3.32
N GLY A 177 -36.20 -15.54 -3.25
CA GLY A 177 -36.16 -14.34 -4.10
C GLY A 177 -37.34 -14.17 -5.05
N ASP A 178 -37.47 -12.94 -5.57
CA ASP A 178 -38.57 -12.46 -6.42
C ASP A 178 -38.20 -12.42 -7.92
N GLY A 179 -37.14 -13.12 -8.30
CA GLY A 179 -36.82 -13.43 -9.69
C GLY A 179 -37.88 -14.29 -10.38
N GLN A 180 -37.69 -14.52 -11.67
CA GLN A 180 -38.57 -15.39 -12.44
C GLN A 180 -38.06 -16.83 -12.38
N TRP A 181 -38.94 -17.74 -11.95
CA TRP A 181 -38.65 -19.15 -11.77
C TRP A 181 -39.44 -20.03 -12.74
N ALA A 182 -38.86 -21.13 -13.17
CA ALA A 182 -39.55 -22.19 -13.92
C ALA A 182 -38.86 -23.53 -13.70
N GLU A 183 -39.64 -24.61 -13.62
CA GLU A 183 -39.10 -25.98 -13.55
C GLU A 183 -38.13 -26.20 -12.36
N SER A 184 -38.42 -25.59 -11.21
CA SER A 184 -37.66 -25.80 -9.97
C SER A 184 -37.72 -27.26 -9.53
N ASN A 185 -36.56 -27.84 -9.19
CA ASN A 185 -36.37 -29.28 -8.93
C ASN A 185 -36.80 -30.17 -10.11
N ASN A 186 -36.65 -29.67 -11.33
CA ASN A 186 -36.87 -30.43 -12.56
C ASN A 186 -35.75 -30.16 -13.57
N HIS A 187 -35.72 -30.93 -14.66
CA HIS A 187 -34.79 -30.72 -15.76
C HIS A 187 -35.49 -30.09 -16.97
N VAL A 188 -34.80 -29.18 -17.64
CA VAL A 188 -35.29 -28.50 -18.85
C VAL A 188 -34.47 -28.84 -20.09
N HIS A 189 -35.09 -28.72 -21.27
CA HIS A 189 -34.40 -28.81 -22.56
C HIS A 189 -34.31 -27.43 -23.21
N PRO A 190 -33.16 -27.06 -23.80
CA PRO A 190 -31.91 -27.82 -23.94
C PRO A 190 -31.12 -27.97 -22.63
N ARG A 191 -30.19 -28.94 -22.56
CA ARG A 191 -29.35 -29.13 -21.36
C ARG A 191 -28.49 -27.90 -21.05
N SER A 192 -27.89 -27.29 -22.07
CA SER A 192 -27.17 -26.02 -21.96
C SER A 192 -27.81 -24.97 -22.85
N LEU A 193 -28.14 -23.82 -22.26
CA LEU A 193 -28.67 -22.69 -23.01
C LEU A 193 -27.58 -22.01 -23.86
N PHE A 194 -26.36 -21.86 -23.32
CA PHE A 194 -25.24 -21.24 -24.02
C PHE A 194 -24.98 -21.94 -25.36
N TYR A 195 -24.92 -23.27 -25.35
CA TYR A 195 -24.65 -24.03 -26.56
C TYR A 195 -25.83 -24.09 -27.52
N ALA A 196 -27.07 -24.06 -27.03
CA ALA A 196 -28.24 -23.90 -27.89
C ALA A 196 -28.23 -22.54 -28.61
N GLN A 197 -27.88 -21.46 -27.91
CA GLN A 197 -27.71 -20.14 -28.49
C GLN A 197 -26.54 -20.09 -29.48
N LEU A 198 -25.43 -20.78 -29.16
CA LEU A 198 -24.28 -20.89 -30.06
C LEU A 198 -24.65 -21.63 -31.35
N ALA A 199 -25.32 -22.78 -31.24
CA ALA A 199 -25.76 -23.57 -32.37
C ALA A 199 -26.73 -22.79 -33.27
N ALA A 200 -27.71 -22.09 -32.66
CA ALA A 200 -28.63 -21.22 -33.39
C ALA A 200 -27.89 -20.07 -34.09
N ARG A 201 -26.94 -19.42 -33.42
CA ARG A 201 -26.16 -18.29 -33.98
C ARG A 201 -25.25 -18.71 -35.13
N LEU A 202 -24.61 -19.87 -35.01
CA LEU A 202 -23.70 -20.39 -36.04
C LEU A 202 -24.41 -21.22 -37.11
N ASN A 203 -25.70 -21.52 -36.91
CA ASN A 203 -26.49 -22.41 -37.75
C ASN A 203 -25.80 -23.75 -38.03
N LYS A 204 -25.22 -24.36 -37.00
CA LYS A 204 -24.54 -25.66 -37.07
C LYS A 204 -24.68 -26.44 -35.77
N ASP A 205 -24.54 -27.76 -35.85
CA ASP A 205 -24.39 -28.58 -34.65
C ASP A 205 -23.11 -28.20 -33.90
N CYS A 206 -23.25 -27.98 -32.60
CA CYS A 206 -22.17 -27.63 -31.69
C CYS A 206 -21.99 -28.68 -30.59
N SER A 207 -22.63 -29.85 -30.68
CA SER A 207 -22.61 -30.89 -29.63
C SER A 207 -21.19 -31.35 -29.29
N ASP A 208 -20.34 -31.55 -30.30
CA ASP A 208 -18.93 -31.91 -30.10
C ASP A 208 -18.13 -30.80 -29.41
N GLN A 209 -18.39 -29.54 -29.80
CA GLN A 209 -17.79 -28.36 -29.16
C GLN A 209 -18.34 -28.15 -27.75
N ALA A 210 -19.55 -28.62 -27.47
CA ALA A 210 -20.21 -28.51 -26.18
C ALA A 210 -19.59 -29.42 -25.13
N ARG A 211 -19.27 -30.65 -25.55
CA ARG A 211 -18.64 -31.67 -24.69
C ARG A 211 -19.30 -31.73 -23.31
N ILE A 212 -20.63 -31.70 -23.31
CA ILE A 212 -21.42 -31.64 -22.08
C ILE A 212 -21.25 -32.96 -21.33
N LEU A 213 -20.78 -32.89 -20.07
CA LEU A 213 -20.69 -34.03 -19.15
C LEU A 213 -22.00 -34.83 -19.18
N PRO A 214 -21.96 -36.11 -19.62
CA PRO A 214 -23.15 -36.94 -19.69
C PRO A 214 -23.79 -37.12 -18.31
N ARG A 215 -25.08 -36.85 -18.20
CA ARG A 215 -25.89 -37.10 -17.01
C ARG A 215 -27.15 -37.82 -17.43
N ALA A 216 -27.47 -38.92 -16.74
CA ALA A 216 -28.77 -39.56 -16.89
C ALA A 216 -29.84 -38.67 -16.24
N THR A 217 -30.63 -37.98 -17.06
CA THR A 217 -31.73 -37.09 -16.61
C THR A 217 -33.11 -37.75 -16.72
N ASN A 218 -33.20 -38.89 -17.40
CA ASN A 218 -34.45 -39.62 -17.62
C ASN A 218 -34.55 -40.76 -16.61
N ALA A 219 -34.92 -40.42 -15.37
CA ALA A 219 -35.23 -41.40 -14.34
C ALA A 219 -36.74 -41.39 -14.07
N THR A 220 -37.38 -42.56 -14.08
CA THR A 220 -38.79 -42.70 -13.71
C THR A 220 -38.94 -42.77 -12.19
N SER A 221 -39.93 -42.08 -11.64
CA SER A 221 -40.33 -42.21 -10.23
C SER A 221 -41.09 -43.52 -9.95
N SER A 222 -41.38 -44.32 -10.99
CA SER A 222 -42.05 -45.61 -10.91
C SER A 222 -41.39 -46.62 -11.87
N PRO A 223 -40.16 -47.09 -11.56
CA PRO A 223 -39.48 -48.09 -12.39
C PRO A 223 -40.14 -49.47 -12.26
N THR A 224 -40.03 -50.29 -13.30
CA THR A 224 -40.30 -51.74 -13.17
C THR A 224 -39.25 -52.38 -12.27
N VAL A 225 -39.52 -53.59 -11.75
CA VAL A 225 -38.57 -54.31 -10.88
C VAL A 225 -37.26 -54.56 -11.63
N GLU A 226 -37.31 -54.93 -12.91
CA GLU A 226 -36.15 -55.18 -13.75
C GLU A 226 -35.32 -53.89 -13.94
N ALA A 227 -35.97 -52.77 -14.26
CA ALA A 227 -35.30 -51.48 -14.43
C ALA A 227 -34.69 -50.98 -13.10
N ALA A 228 -35.36 -51.21 -11.97
CA ALA A 228 -34.81 -50.89 -10.65
C ALA A 228 -33.59 -51.74 -10.31
N MET A 229 -33.59 -53.05 -10.65
CA MET A 229 -32.43 -53.92 -10.48
C MET A 229 -31.25 -53.51 -11.38
N GLU A 230 -31.52 -53.03 -12.59
CA GLU A 230 -30.50 -52.49 -13.48
C GLU A 230 -29.90 -51.18 -12.92
N MET A 231 -30.73 -50.21 -12.53
CA MET A 231 -30.27 -48.98 -11.87
C MET A 231 -29.50 -49.25 -10.57
N ALA A 232 -29.89 -50.28 -9.80
CA ALA A 232 -29.16 -50.69 -8.60
C ALA A 232 -27.76 -51.26 -8.92
N LYS A 233 -27.61 -51.99 -10.04
CA LYS A 233 -26.30 -52.43 -10.52
C LYS A 233 -25.45 -51.25 -10.98
N GLU A 234 -26.03 -50.30 -11.70
CA GLU A 234 -25.34 -49.08 -12.13
C GLU A 234 -24.84 -48.25 -10.94
N ALA A 235 -25.59 -48.21 -9.84
CA ALA A 235 -25.25 -47.46 -8.62
C ALA A 235 -23.95 -47.93 -7.93
N TYR A 236 -23.45 -49.14 -8.21
CA TYR A 236 -22.13 -49.59 -7.73
C TYR A 236 -20.96 -48.90 -8.44
N THR A 237 -21.21 -48.24 -9.58
CA THR A 237 -20.20 -47.48 -10.31
C THR A 237 -20.31 -46.00 -9.92
N PRO A 238 -19.26 -45.39 -9.34
CA PRO A 238 -19.27 -43.97 -9.07
C PRO A 238 -19.53 -43.15 -10.32
N ARG A 239 -20.29 -42.07 -10.19
CA ARG A 239 -20.57 -41.16 -11.30
C ARG A 239 -19.28 -40.51 -11.80
N LEU A 240 -19.21 -40.27 -13.12
CA LEU A 240 -18.15 -39.48 -13.72
C LEU A 240 -18.17 -38.05 -13.16
N THR A 241 -17.03 -37.61 -12.60
CA THR A 241 -16.87 -36.28 -12.02
C THR A 241 -16.41 -35.28 -13.06
N MET A 242 -16.66 -33.98 -12.83
CA MET A 242 -16.14 -32.92 -13.70
C MET A 242 -14.61 -32.95 -13.79
N GLN A 243 -13.93 -33.16 -12.65
CA GLN A 243 -12.49 -33.27 -12.62
C GLN A 243 -11.99 -34.40 -13.55
N LYS A 244 -12.54 -35.61 -13.43
CA LYS A 244 -12.17 -36.73 -14.29
C LYS A 244 -12.53 -36.47 -15.76
N TRP A 245 -13.67 -35.82 -16.01
CA TRP A 245 -14.06 -35.40 -17.36
C TRP A 245 -13.07 -34.41 -17.98
N ILE A 246 -12.54 -33.47 -17.20
CA ILE A 246 -11.49 -32.54 -17.65
C ILE A 246 -10.19 -33.31 -17.94
N GLU A 247 -9.78 -34.22 -17.05
CA GLU A 247 -8.56 -35.02 -17.17
C GLU A 247 -8.57 -35.94 -18.41
N GLU A 248 -9.73 -36.52 -18.73
CA GLU A 248 -9.94 -37.40 -19.88
C GLU A 248 -10.12 -36.63 -21.21
N ALA A 249 -10.02 -35.29 -21.21
CA ALA A 249 -10.16 -34.50 -22.43
C ALA A 249 -9.03 -34.80 -23.44
N PRO A 250 -9.35 -35.10 -24.71
CA PRO A 250 -8.33 -35.29 -25.73
C PRO A 250 -7.56 -33.99 -26.00
N TYR A 251 -6.22 -34.03 -26.04
CA TYR A 251 -5.41 -32.85 -26.35
C TYR A 251 -5.27 -32.73 -27.87
N THR A 252 -6.10 -31.89 -28.47
CA THR A 252 -6.18 -31.72 -29.94
C THR A 252 -5.38 -30.53 -30.46
N ALA A 253 -4.75 -29.74 -29.57
CA ALA A 253 -3.93 -28.61 -29.97
C ALA A 253 -2.59 -29.10 -30.55
N SER A 254 -2.13 -28.43 -31.60
CA SER A 254 -0.79 -28.68 -32.12
C SER A 254 0.27 -28.18 -31.13
N VAL A 255 1.15 -29.08 -30.67
CA VAL A 255 2.37 -28.74 -29.92
C VAL A 255 3.55 -28.40 -30.84
N SER A 256 3.32 -28.30 -32.16
CA SER A 256 4.38 -28.03 -33.12
C SER A 256 4.93 -26.61 -32.94
N SER A 257 6.24 -26.52 -32.67
CA SER A 257 6.96 -25.25 -32.56
C SER A 257 7.34 -24.63 -33.91
N GLY A 258 7.12 -25.33 -35.04
CA GLY A 258 7.69 -24.95 -36.35
C GLY A 258 7.19 -23.63 -36.97
N LYS A 259 6.17 -22.99 -36.39
CA LYS A 259 5.68 -21.65 -36.77
C LYS A 259 5.72 -20.63 -35.63
N LEU A 260 6.20 -21.02 -34.45
CA LEU A 260 6.38 -20.10 -33.33
C LEU A 260 7.67 -19.32 -33.55
N LYS A 261 7.63 -18.01 -33.35
CA LYS A 261 8.87 -17.23 -33.21
C LYS A 261 9.55 -17.68 -31.93
N SER A 262 10.79 -18.12 -32.03
CA SER A 262 11.64 -18.35 -30.88
C SER A 262 11.91 -17.01 -30.18
N LEU A 263 12.37 -17.07 -28.93
CA LEU A 263 12.81 -15.89 -28.20
C LEU A 263 13.98 -15.18 -28.92
N GLU A 264 14.74 -15.93 -29.73
CA GLU A 264 15.83 -15.43 -30.59
C GLU A 264 15.32 -14.70 -31.84
N ASP A 265 14.16 -15.08 -32.37
CA ASP A 265 13.51 -14.40 -33.51
C ASP A 265 12.89 -13.05 -33.12
N LEU A 266 12.66 -12.85 -31.82
CA LEU A 266 12.23 -11.59 -31.25
C LEU A 266 13.47 -10.72 -31.02
N LYS A 267 13.71 -9.77 -31.91
CA LYS A 267 14.70 -8.70 -31.69
C LYS A 267 14.26 -7.80 -30.54
N PHE A 268 14.48 -8.23 -29.31
CA PHE A 268 14.43 -7.34 -28.17
C PHE A 268 15.65 -6.41 -28.26
N LYS A 269 15.44 -5.10 -28.23
CA LYS A 269 16.50 -4.24 -27.71
C LYS A 269 16.60 -4.63 -26.25
N THR A 270 17.57 -5.49 -25.90
CA THR A 270 17.92 -5.75 -24.51
C THR A 270 18.02 -4.38 -23.87
N PRO A 271 17.18 -4.06 -22.86
CA PRO A 271 17.41 -2.86 -22.08
C PRO A 271 18.84 -3.01 -21.61
N ILE A 272 19.72 -2.12 -22.05
CA ILE A 272 21.03 -1.99 -21.43
C ILE A 272 20.65 -1.63 -20.00
N TYR A 273 20.65 -2.62 -19.11
CA TYR A 273 20.54 -2.36 -17.69
C TYR A 273 21.75 -1.47 -17.40
N LYS A 274 21.49 -0.18 -17.21
CA LYS A 274 22.50 0.75 -16.72
C LYS A 274 23.08 0.09 -15.47
N GLU A 275 24.41 0.13 -15.34
CA GLU A 275 25.04 -0.23 -14.08
C GLU A 275 24.36 0.52 -12.94
N LYS A 276 24.17 -0.17 -11.83
CA LYS A 276 23.62 0.40 -10.62
C LYS A 276 24.46 1.63 -10.26
N GLU A 277 23.85 2.80 -10.22
CA GLU A 277 24.51 4.02 -9.77
C GLU A 277 24.57 3.94 -8.24
N ASP A 278 25.75 3.57 -7.71
CA ASP A 278 26.00 3.55 -6.28
C ASP A 278 26.21 4.99 -5.80
N HIS A 279 25.18 5.52 -5.12
CA HIS A 279 25.19 6.86 -4.55
C HIS A 279 25.71 6.86 -3.11
N LEU A 280 26.57 7.82 -2.78
CA LEU A 280 27.09 7.99 -1.43
C LEU A 280 26.19 8.92 -0.61
N PHE A 281 25.35 8.33 0.25
CA PHE A 281 24.58 9.07 1.24
C PHE A 281 25.43 9.33 2.48
N ALA A 282 25.52 10.59 2.92
CA ALA A 282 26.27 10.97 4.10
C ALA A 282 25.74 12.24 4.76
N ILE A 283 26.07 12.42 6.05
CA ILE A 283 25.94 13.70 6.74
C ILE A 283 27.33 14.31 6.83
N ILE A 284 27.58 15.37 6.05
CA ILE A 284 28.85 16.07 5.99
C ILE A 284 28.59 17.53 6.36
N ASN A 285 29.41 18.06 7.28
CA ASN A 285 29.22 19.39 7.88
C ASN A 285 27.81 19.58 8.45
N GLY A 286 27.24 18.50 9.04
CA GLY A 286 25.88 18.50 9.57
C GLY A 286 24.81 18.77 8.51
N ARG A 287 25.04 18.37 7.25
CA ARG A 287 24.05 18.44 6.18
C ARG A 287 23.95 17.11 5.44
N MET A 288 22.73 16.67 5.17
CA MET A 288 22.47 15.46 4.39
C MET A 288 22.82 15.67 2.92
N GLN A 289 23.63 14.77 2.37
CA GLN A 289 24.18 14.88 1.03
C GLN A 289 24.11 13.54 0.29
N VAL A 290 24.06 13.62 -1.03
CA VAL A 290 24.26 12.52 -1.98
C VAL A 290 25.31 12.91 -2.99
N ASP A 291 26.41 12.16 -3.04
CA ASP A 291 27.58 12.45 -3.90
C ASP A 291 28.11 13.89 -3.77
N GLY A 292 28.13 14.41 -2.55
CA GLY A 292 28.57 15.79 -2.26
C GLY A 292 27.55 16.89 -2.59
N ARG A 293 26.36 16.54 -3.08
CA ARG A 293 25.25 17.48 -3.33
C ARG A 293 24.27 17.44 -2.17
N LEU A 294 23.71 18.59 -1.79
CA LEU A 294 22.61 18.61 -0.82
C LEU A 294 21.39 17.84 -1.32
N LEU A 295 20.78 17.06 -0.42
CA LEU A 295 19.48 16.47 -0.64
C LEU A 295 18.38 17.52 -0.40
N VAL A 296 17.59 17.79 -1.43
CA VAL A 296 16.47 18.75 -1.43
C VAL A 296 15.23 18.12 -2.07
N GLY A 297 14.05 18.49 -1.60
CA GLY A 297 12.76 18.02 -2.14
C GLY A 297 11.68 17.83 -1.09
N GLY A 298 10.47 17.50 -1.56
CA GLY A 298 9.30 17.35 -0.70
C GLY A 298 9.30 16.07 0.12
N ARG A 299 8.44 16.03 1.13
CA ARG A 299 8.15 14.83 1.94
C ARG A 299 6.73 14.37 1.66
N GLN A 300 6.54 13.06 1.47
CA GLN A 300 5.23 12.45 1.31
C GLN A 300 4.96 11.41 2.39
N GLU A 301 3.94 11.67 3.19
CA GLU A 301 3.37 10.68 4.11
C GLU A 301 2.54 9.64 3.35
N VAL A 302 2.57 8.42 3.87
CA VAL A 302 1.71 7.35 3.38
C VAL A 302 0.26 7.48 3.91
N PRO A 303 -0.76 7.15 3.11
CA PRO A 303 -2.15 7.16 3.58
C PRO A 303 -2.39 6.11 4.66
N TRP A 304 -2.96 6.47 5.80
CA TRP A 304 -3.09 5.56 6.94
C TRP A 304 -4.10 4.41 6.76
N TRP A 305 -5.21 4.67 6.05
CA TRP A 305 -6.33 3.71 5.86
C TRP A 305 -7.29 4.03 4.69
N ASN A 306 -7.30 5.27 4.19
CA ASN A 306 -8.38 5.81 3.33
C ASN A 306 -8.36 5.41 1.84
N GLY A 307 -7.71 4.31 1.48
CA GLY A 307 -7.66 3.81 0.10
C GLY A 307 -9.01 3.28 -0.39
N LYS A 308 -9.28 3.31 -1.70
CA LYS A 308 -10.49 2.72 -2.29
C LYS A 308 -10.18 1.99 -3.59
N LEU A 309 -10.82 0.85 -3.80
CA LEU A 309 -10.65 0.03 -5.01
C LEU A 309 -11.50 0.49 -6.20
N ARG A 310 -12.42 1.43 -5.98
CA ARG A 310 -13.26 2.01 -7.04
C ARG A 310 -12.39 2.78 -8.02
N THR A 311 -12.55 2.51 -9.31
CA THR A 311 -11.73 3.09 -10.38
C THR A 311 -11.68 4.62 -10.36
N SER A 312 -12.79 5.27 -10.00
CA SER A 312 -12.87 6.74 -9.90
C SER A 312 -11.99 7.35 -8.80
N PHE A 313 -11.58 6.55 -7.80
CA PHE A 313 -10.67 7.00 -6.75
C PHE A 313 -9.20 6.85 -7.14
N LEU A 314 -8.85 5.85 -7.96
CA LEU A 314 -7.45 5.49 -8.24
C LEU A 314 -6.64 6.65 -8.85
N SER A 315 -7.26 7.53 -9.64
CA SER A 315 -6.58 8.70 -10.20
C SER A 315 -6.14 9.75 -9.17
N LYS A 316 -6.65 9.67 -7.94
CA LYS A 316 -6.31 10.56 -6.81
C LYS A 316 -5.49 9.85 -5.73
N ALA A 317 -5.15 8.57 -5.94
CA ALA A 317 -4.44 7.80 -4.95
C ALA A 317 -3.01 8.31 -4.77
N LYS A 318 -2.51 8.19 -3.53
CA LYS A 318 -1.10 8.40 -3.21
C LYS A 318 -0.38 7.05 -3.07
N PRO A 319 0.92 6.99 -3.41
CA PRO A 319 1.72 5.80 -3.20
C PRO A 319 1.70 5.31 -1.75
N HIS A 320 1.66 3.99 -1.58
CA HIS A 320 1.86 3.33 -0.30
C HIS A 320 2.54 1.98 -0.53
N VAL A 321 3.85 1.89 -0.31
CA VAL A 321 4.67 0.75 -0.75
C VAL A 321 4.31 -0.59 -0.08
N THR A 322 3.63 -0.54 1.07
CA THR A 322 3.10 -1.71 1.80
C THR A 322 1.55 -1.82 1.77
N ARG A 323 0.88 -1.16 0.81
CA ARG A 323 -0.54 -1.38 0.54
C ARG A 323 -0.67 -2.61 -0.35
N PHE A 324 -1.56 -3.51 0.00
CA PHE A 324 -1.78 -4.75 -0.73
C PHE A 324 -3.22 -4.85 -1.24
N VAL A 325 -3.36 -5.13 -2.53
CA VAL A 325 -4.62 -5.47 -3.18
C VAL A 325 -4.43 -6.79 -3.91
N PRO A 326 -5.10 -7.87 -3.47
CA PRO A 326 -5.03 -9.15 -4.16
C PRO A 326 -5.25 -9.02 -5.67
N GLY A 327 -4.25 -9.47 -6.43
CA GLY A 327 -4.27 -9.63 -7.88
C GLY A 327 -4.24 -8.36 -8.68
N ARG A 328 -3.98 -7.22 -8.04
CA ARG A 328 -4.06 -5.91 -8.68
C ARG A 328 -2.87 -5.05 -8.29
N GLU A 329 -2.16 -4.58 -9.31
CA GLU A 329 -0.99 -3.72 -9.15
C GLU A 329 -1.19 -2.35 -9.78
N GLY A 330 -0.49 -1.35 -9.27
CA GLY A 330 -0.53 0.04 -9.75
C GLY A 330 -0.80 1.04 -8.64
N LEU A 331 -0.80 2.33 -9.00
CA LEU A 331 -1.00 3.42 -8.05
C LEU A 331 -2.36 3.30 -7.35
N GLY A 332 -2.36 3.28 -6.02
CA GLY A 332 -3.59 3.12 -5.23
C GLY A 332 -4.07 1.67 -5.06
N LEU A 333 -3.38 0.71 -5.67
CA LEU A 333 -3.61 -0.73 -5.56
C LEU A 333 -2.42 -1.35 -4.81
N THR A 334 -1.89 -2.48 -5.26
CA THR A 334 -0.52 -2.88 -4.89
C THR A 334 0.46 -2.05 -5.69
N ASP A 335 0.95 -0.95 -5.10
CA ASP A 335 1.86 -0.03 -5.79
C ASP A 335 3.08 -0.77 -6.38
N ARG A 336 3.54 -0.43 -7.58
CA ARG A 336 4.80 -0.98 -8.11
C ARG A 336 5.96 -0.10 -7.65
N ILE A 337 6.98 -0.68 -7.03
CA ILE A 337 8.09 0.10 -6.43
C ILE A 337 8.76 1.01 -7.47
N ASP A 338 9.05 0.50 -8.68
CA ASP A 338 9.64 1.31 -9.76
C ASP A 338 8.74 2.49 -10.16
N SER A 339 7.43 2.28 -10.18
CA SER A 339 6.47 3.35 -10.47
C SER A 339 6.38 4.36 -9.33
N THR A 340 6.49 3.92 -8.07
CA THR A 340 6.52 4.79 -6.91
C THR A 340 7.77 5.67 -6.90
N VAL A 341 8.95 5.10 -7.15
CA VAL A 341 10.22 5.84 -7.25
C VAL A 341 10.14 6.88 -8.37
N ASN A 342 9.69 6.48 -9.56
CA ASN A 342 9.51 7.41 -10.69
C ASN A 342 8.48 8.50 -10.41
N TYR A 343 7.38 8.17 -9.71
CA TYR A 343 6.40 9.14 -9.26
C TYR A 343 7.04 10.16 -8.33
N MET A 344 7.85 9.73 -7.36
CA MET A 344 8.51 10.64 -6.43
C MET A 344 9.49 11.58 -7.13
N VAL A 345 10.37 11.05 -7.98
CA VAL A 345 11.31 11.85 -8.79
C VAL A 345 10.56 12.89 -9.63
N LYS A 346 9.52 12.47 -10.35
CA LYS A 346 8.72 13.36 -11.22
C LYS A 346 8.04 14.49 -10.45
N ASN A 347 7.65 14.24 -9.19
CA ASN A 347 6.97 15.20 -8.34
C ASN A 347 7.90 15.91 -7.35
N GLN A 348 9.23 15.81 -7.53
CA GLN A 348 10.25 16.41 -6.67
C GLN A 348 10.06 16.04 -5.18
N ILE A 349 9.63 14.80 -4.92
CA ILE A 349 9.50 14.25 -3.57
C ILE A 349 10.80 13.51 -3.26
N LEU A 350 11.52 13.97 -2.23
CA LEU A 350 12.76 13.40 -1.74
C LEU A 350 12.50 12.26 -0.74
N VAL A 351 11.56 12.48 0.19
CA VAL A 351 11.33 11.61 1.34
C VAL A 351 10.00 10.88 1.22
N LEU A 352 10.03 9.54 1.27
CA LEU A 352 8.86 8.75 1.62
C LEU A 352 8.83 8.58 3.14
N ASP A 353 7.86 9.20 3.80
CA ASP A 353 7.66 9.11 5.25
C ASP A 353 6.64 8.00 5.53
N HIS A 354 7.15 6.85 5.99
CA HIS A 354 6.42 5.59 6.06
C HIS A 354 6.22 5.13 7.50
N ASN A 355 4.96 4.85 7.85
CA ASN A 355 4.53 4.08 9.02
C ASN A 355 3.63 2.92 8.56
N TYR A 356 3.43 1.92 9.42
CA TYR A 356 2.44 0.87 9.16
C TYR A 356 1.00 1.37 9.29
N GLY A 357 0.06 0.70 8.63
CA GLY A 357 -1.33 1.16 8.53
C GLY A 357 -2.07 1.26 9.85
N LEU A 358 -3.03 2.18 9.93
CA LEU A 358 -3.85 2.40 11.13
C LEU A 358 -4.66 1.16 11.51
N TRP A 359 -5.17 0.45 10.51
CA TRP A 359 -5.78 -0.87 10.65
C TRP A 359 -5.60 -1.64 9.34
N TYR A 360 -5.71 -2.96 9.42
CA TYR A 360 -5.43 -3.84 8.30
C TYR A 360 -6.46 -3.73 7.15
N GLU A 361 -7.75 -3.55 7.45
CA GLU A 361 -8.85 -3.70 6.48
C GLU A 361 -9.97 -2.67 6.62
N ARG A 362 -10.77 -2.49 5.56
CA ARG A 362 -11.65 -1.34 5.37
C ARG A 362 -13.00 -1.38 6.07
N ARG A 363 -13.47 -2.50 6.63
CA ARG A 363 -14.68 -2.47 7.47
C ARG A 363 -14.48 -1.53 8.64
N ARG A 364 -13.24 -1.39 9.15
CA ARG A 364 -12.89 -0.46 10.25
C ARG A 364 -12.95 1.03 9.86
N ASP A 365 -13.19 1.37 8.61
CA ASP A 365 -13.47 2.75 8.18
C ASP A 365 -14.72 3.32 8.87
N ASP A 366 -15.64 2.48 9.36
CA ASP A 366 -16.77 2.87 10.21
C ASP A 366 -16.36 3.45 11.58
N HIS A 367 -15.08 3.32 11.95
CA HIS A 367 -14.53 3.72 13.24
C HIS A 367 -15.24 3.07 14.44
N GLU A 368 -15.74 1.85 14.25
CA GLU A 368 -16.37 1.08 15.32
C GLU A 368 -15.34 0.33 16.17
N ARG A 369 -15.75 -0.06 17.37
CA ARG A 369 -14.94 -0.82 18.35
C ARG A 369 -15.30 -2.31 18.38
N VAL A 370 -16.30 -2.71 17.62
CA VAL A 370 -16.89 -4.04 17.67
C VAL A 370 -16.02 -5.10 17.00
N ARG A 371 -16.14 -6.34 17.49
CA ARG A 371 -15.57 -7.52 16.85
C ARG A 371 -16.30 -7.78 15.53
N ARG A 372 -15.56 -8.12 14.48
CA ARG A 372 -16.15 -8.50 13.19
C ARG A 372 -16.69 -9.94 13.28
N ARG A 373 -17.79 -10.20 12.56
CA ARG A 373 -18.49 -11.49 12.58
C ARG A 373 -17.62 -12.64 12.07
N ASP A 374 -16.82 -12.35 11.05
CA ASP A 374 -16.08 -13.31 10.26
C ASP A 374 -14.87 -12.65 9.57
N GLY A 375 -14.08 -13.47 8.88
CA GLY A 375 -12.92 -13.06 8.11
C GLY A 375 -13.21 -12.39 6.77
N ASP A 376 -14.45 -11.97 6.46
CA ASP A 376 -14.77 -11.28 5.20
C ASP A 376 -14.23 -9.83 5.15
N VAL A 377 -12.91 -9.70 5.21
CA VAL A 377 -12.17 -8.43 5.21
C VAL A 377 -12.23 -7.73 3.86
N TRP A 378 -12.15 -6.40 3.88
CA TRP A 378 -12.26 -5.58 2.66
C TRP A 378 -10.97 -4.83 2.37
N GLY A 379 -10.51 -4.89 1.11
CA GLY A 379 -9.31 -4.18 0.66
C GLY A 379 -9.57 -2.73 0.22
N PRO A 380 -8.50 -1.95 -0.07
CA PRO A 380 -7.09 -2.35 0.04
C PRO A 380 -6.66 -2.68 1.47
N PHE A 381 -5.73 -3.62 1.61
CA PHE A 381 -5.15 -4.00 2.89
C PHE A 381 -3.92 -3.14 3.18
N TYR A 382 -3.81 -2.67 4.41
CA TYR A 382 -2.63 -1.97 4.90
C TYR A 382 -1.84 -2.92 5.79
N GLU A 383 -0.86 -3.57 5.16
CA GLU A 383 -0.13 -4.67 5.78
C GLU A 383 0.63 -4.20 7.02
N GLN A 384 0.63 -5.08 8.02
CA GLN A 384 1.27 -4.87 9.31
C GLN A 384 2.68 -5.49 9.29
N PRO A 385 3.62 -5.02 10.13
CA PRO A 385 4.98 -5.53 10.16
C PRO A 385 5.11 -6.96 10.70
N PHE A 386 4.05 -7.50 11.30
CA PHE A 386 3.97 -8.85 11.87
C PHE A 386 3.10 -9.76 11.00
N ALA A 387 3.51 -11.02 10.86
CA ALA A 387 2.77 -12.02 10.11
C ALA A 387 1.66 -12.67 10.96
N ARG A 388 0.57 -13.07 10.29
CA ARG A 388 -0.59 -13.75 10.91
C ARG A 388 -0.31 -15.21 11.24
N SER A 389 -0.30 -15.59 12.52
CA SER A 389 0.10 -16.90 13.06
C SER A 389 -0.55 -18.12 12.39
N GLY A 390 -1.78 -17.99 11.90
CA GLY A 390 -2.64 -19.13 11.53
C GLY A 390 -3.44 -19.69 12.71
N GLU A 391 -3.26 -19.12 13.91
CA GLU A 391 -3.86 -19.59 15.15
C GLU A 391 -4.89 -18.59 15.71
N GLY A 392 -5.98 -19.12 16.24
CA GLY A 392 -7.06 -18.33 16.84
C GLY A 392 -7.70 -17.33 15.87
N THR A 393 -8.45 -16.39 16.42
CA THR A 393 -9.17 -15.37 15.64
C THR A 393 -8.94 -14.00 16.29
N ALA A 394 -8.43 -13.06 15.51
CA ALA A 394 -8.26 -11.65 15.85
C ALA A 394 -9.58 -10.88 15.77
N TRP A 395 -9.58 -9.62 16.18
CA TRP A 395 -10.81 -8.82 16.30
C TRP A 395 -11.52 -8.56 14.96
N GLU A 396 -10.77 -8.60 13.86
CA GLU A 396 -11.25 -8.49 12.48
C GLU A 396 -11.66 -9.83 11.86
N GLY A 397 -11.57 -10.95 12.56
CA GLY A 397 -12.03 -12.26 12.08
C GLY A 397 -11.02 -13.11 11.30
N LEU A 398 -9.80 -12.61 11.10
CA LEU A 398 -8.65 -13.37 10.56
C LEU A 398 -7.80 -13.97 11.69
N SER A 399 -6.74 -14.74 11.41
CA SER A 399 -5.93 -15.30 12.51
C SER A 399 -5.11 -14.22 13.22
N LYS A 400 -4.77 -14.50 14.49
CA LYS A 400 -3.98 -13.59 15.34
C LYS A 400 -2.58 -13.39 14.77
N TYR A 401 -1.94 -12.26 15.05
CA TYR A 401 -0.55 -12.01 14.72
C TYR A 401 0.40 -12.81 15.63
N ASP A 402 1.60 -13.10 15.11
CA ASP A 402 2.76 -13.46 15.91
C ASP A 402 3.79 -12.33 15.85
N LEU A 403 3.96 -11.62 16.97
CA LEU A 403 4.89 -10.50 17.10
C LEU A 403 6.37 -10.93 17.00
N ASN A 404 6.68 -12.22 17.10
CA ASN A 404 8.03 -12.74 16.83
C ASN A 404 8.26 -13.06 15.35
N ARG A 405 7.24 -13.00 14.50
CA ARG A 405 7.35 -13.41 13.10
C ARG A 405 7.15 -12.22 12.16
N PRO A 406 8.23 -11.64 11.63
CA PRO A 406 8.16 -10.53 10.68
C PRO A 406 7.32 -10.89 9.45
N ASN A 407 6.51 -9.93 8.98
CA ASN A 407 5.81 -10.05 7.71
C ASN A 407 6.80 -9.87 6.55
N ALA A 408 7.29 -10.98 6.01
CA ALA A 408 8.29 -10.98 4.94
C ALA A 408 7.88 -10.12 3.73
N TRP A 409 6.58 -10.05 3.40
CA TRP A 409 6.10 -9.19 2.33
C TRP A 409 6.27 -7.71 2.69
N TYR A 410 5.80 -7.28 3.86
CA TYR A 410 5.92 -5.88 4.33
C TYR A 410 7.39 -5.41 4.29
N TRP A 411 8.29 -6.20 4.86
CA TRP A 411 9.70 -5.85 4.99
C TRP A 411 10.45 -5.86 3.66
N ASN A 412 10.22 -6.85 2.80
CA ASN A 412 10.79 -6.92 1.45
C ASN A 412 10.35 -5.73 0.58
N ARG A 413 9.11 -5.27 0.76
CA ARG A 413 8.56 -4.13 0.00
C ARG A 413 9.23 -2.81 0.37
N LEU A 414 9.49 -2.58 1.66
CA LEU A 414 10.26 -1.43 2.11
C LEU A 414 11.72 -1.53 1.68
N LYS A 415 12.34 -2.72 1.77
CA LYS A 415 13.72 -2.96 1.33
C LYS A 415 13.89 -2.65 -0.16
N GLN A 416 13.00 -3.14 -1.01
CA GLN A 416 12.99 -2.80 -2.44
C GLN A 416 12.86 -1.29 -2.69
N PHE A 417 12.05 -0.59 -1.89
CA PHE A 417 11.95 0.87 -2.00
C PHE A 417 13.25 1.55 -1.58
N ALA A 418 13.88 1.13 -0.49
CA ALA A 418 15.17 1.67 -0.05
C ALA A 418 16.22 1.49 -1.13
N GLU A 419 16.38 0.28 -1.67
CA GLU A 419 17.39 -0.04 -2.71
C GLU A 419 17.15 0.73 -4.01
N LYS A 420 15.93 0.69 -4.55
CA LYS A 420 15.60 1.37 -5.82
C LYS A 420 15.49 2.89 -5.68
N GLY A 421 15.12 3.35 -4.50
CA GLY A 421 15.10 4.77 -4.14
C GLY A 421 16.51 5.33 -4.02
N ALA A 422 17.46 4.55 -3.48
CA ALA A 422 18.86 4.93 -3.36
C ALA A 422 19.46 5.31 -4.72
N GLU A 423 19.19 4.52 -5.78
CA GLU A 423 19.58 4.77 -7.19
C GLU A 423 19.02 6.08 -7.79
N LYS A 424 18.16 6.78 -7.06
CA LYS A 424 17.54 8.05 -7.47
C LYS A 424 17.72 9.14 -6.42
N GLY A 425 18.58 8.94 -5.43
CA GLY A 425 18.82 9.91 -4.35
C GLY A 425 17.63 10.06 -3.39
N LEU A 426 16.69 9.11 -3.34
CA LEU A 426 15.51 9.18 -2.47
C LEU A 426 15.79 8.62 -1.07
N LEU A 427 15.10 9.17 -0.08
CA LEU A 427 15.19 8.75 1.31
C LEU A 427 13.92 8.01 1.75
N LEU A 428 14.12 6.97 2.57
CA LEU A 428 13.04 6.35 3.34
C LEU A 428 13.13 6.84 4.78
N PHE A 429 12.14 7.61 5.21
CA PHE A 429 11.94 7.91 6.63
C PHE A 429 11.06 6.80 7.19
N HIS A 430 11.69 5.91 7.95
CA HIS A 430 11.06 4.73 8.53
C HIS A 430 10.62 5.05 9.96
N GLU A 431 9.34 5.36 10.12
CA GLU A 431 8.71 5.55 11.42
C GLU A 431 8.46 4.17 12.04
N ASN A 432 9.29 3.81 13.02
CA ASN A 432 9.25 2.46 13.61
C ASN A 432 7.89 2.16 14.22
N TYR A 433 7.29 3.12 14.90
CA TYR A 433 5.96 2.98 15.50
C TYR A 433 4.95 3.95 14.86
N PHE A 434 3.67 3.75 15.20
CA PHE A 434 2.62 4.70 14.84
C PHE A 434 1.77 5.03 16.07
N GLN A 435 2.07 6.15 16.73
CA GLN A 435 1.45 6.52 18.01
C GLN A 435 -0.06 6.75 17.89
N HIS A 436 -0.55 7.11 16.71
CA HIS A 436 -1.99 7.30 16.48
C HIS A 436 -2.83 6.06 16.81
N ASN A 437 -2.24 4.85 16.75
CA ASN A 437 -2.89 3.59 17.12
C ASN A 437 -3.21 3.45 18.61
N ILE A 438 -2.43 4.09 19.47
CA ILE A 438 -2.45 3.87 20.93
C ILE A 438 -3.09 5.04 21.69
N LEU A 439 -3.59 6.04 20.96
CA LEU A 439 -4.28 7.22 21.49
C LEU A 439 -5.56 7.54 20.69
N GLU A 440 -6.34 8.47 21.22
CA GLU A 440 -7.45 9.19 20.57
C GLU A 440 -8.74 8.45 20.29
N ALA A 441 -8.75 7.25 19.72
CA ALA A 441 -9.99 6.52 19.43
C ALA A 441 -9.81 5.02 19.52
N GLY A 442 -10.79 4.35 20.14
CA GLY A 442 -10.77 2.90 20.33
C GLY A 442 -10.63 2.11 19.03
N ALA A 443 -11.25 2.60 17.95
CA ALA A 443 -11.14 1.98 16.62
C ALA A 443 -9.70 1.86 16.10
N HIS A 444 -8.80 2.77 16.50
CA HIS A 444 -7.40 2.73 16.11
C HIS A 444 -6.63 1.62 16.82
N TRP A 445 -7.12 1.17 17.98
CA TRP A 445 -6.50 0.18 18.84
C TRP A 445 -7.07 -1.23 18.66
N VAL A 446 -8.38 -1.35 18.37
CA VAL A 446 -9.08 -2.65 18.42
C VAL A 446 -8.53 -3.69 17.45
N ASP A 447 -7.95 -3.27 16.32
CA ASP A 447 -7.32 -4.16 15.33
C ASP A 447 -5.78 -4.08 15.37
N CYS A 448 -5.20 -3.35 16.34
CA CYS A 448 -3.75 -3.20 16.47
C CYS A 448 -3.09 -4.55 16.80
N PRO A 449 -1.99 -4.95 16.13
CA PRO A 449 -1.31 -6.21 16.40
C PRO A 449 -0.83 -6.38 17.85
N TRP A 450 -0.48 -5.27 18.52
CA TRP A 450 0.06 -5.28 19.88
C TRP A 450 -0.98 -5.55 20.97
N ARG A 451 -2.28 -5.47 20.63
CA ARG A 451 -3.38 -5.77 21.56
C ARG A 451 -3.45 -7.27 21.87
N SER A 452 -3.64 -7.64 23.14
CA SER A 452 -3.73 -9.04 23.61
C SER A 452 -4.74 -9.90 22.83
N ALA A 453 -5.88 -9.34 22.43
CA ALA A 453 -6.87 -10.06 21.62
C ALA A 453 -6.38 -10.42 20.21
N ASN A 454 -5.40 -9.70 19.66
CA ASN A 454 -4.97 -9.80 18.27
C ASN A 454 -3.65 -10.52 18.07
N ASN A 455 -2.97 -10.96 19.13
CA ASN A 455 -1.72 -11.71 19.02
C ASN A 455 -1.69 -12.93 19.94
N ILE A 456 -0.72 -13.84 19.70
CA ILE A 456 -0.48 -15.04 20.50
C ILE A 456 0.60 -14.82 21.58
N ASN A 457 1.10 -13.59 21.72
CA ASN A 457 2.36 -13.26 22.39
C ASN A 457 2.20 -12.77 23.84
N GLN A 458 0.98 -12.79 24.39
CA GLN A 458 0.69 -12.46 25.78
C GLN A 458 1.24 -11.07 26.20
N THR A 459 0.92 -10.02 25.43
CA THR A 459 1.41 -8.65 25.68
C THR A 459 0.87 -7.99 26.95
N ASP A 460 -0.09 -8.63 27.63
CA ASP A 460 -0.75 -8.18 28.87
C ASP A 460 -1.37 -6.78 28.77
N MET A 461 -1.82 -6.41 27.57
CA MET A 461 -2.68 -5.24 27.39
C MET A 461 -4.10 -5.57 27.88
N PRO A 462 -4.79 -4.63 28.55
CA PRO A 462 -6.04 -4.90 29.26
C PRO A 462 -7.18 -5.32 28.32
N GLU A 463 -7.94 -6.34 28.74
CA GLU A 463 -9.15 -6.83 28.09
C GLU A 463 -10.29 -7.03 29.14
N PRO A 464 -11.54 -6.69 28.83
CA PRO A 464 -11.96 -5.92 27.65
C PRO A 464 -11.33 -4.53 27.64
N VAL A 465 -11.13 -3.95 26.45
CA VAL A 465 -10.44 -2.68 26.30
C VAL A 465 -11.11 -1.57 27.13
N PRO A 466 -10.37 -0.85 28.00
CA PRO A 466 -10.93 0.17 28.88
C PRO A 466 -11.16 1.49 28.11
N PHE A 467 -12.22 1.55 27.30
CA PHE A 467 -12.54 2.75 26.53
C PHE A 467 -12.99 3.91 27.43
N ALA A 468 -12.31 5.06 27.33
CA ALA A 468 -12.73 6.27 28.01
C ALA A 468 -13.96 6.88 27.31
N GLY A 469 -15.05 7.02 28.06
CA GLY A 469 -16.34 7.50 27.54
C GLY A 469 -16.88 6.63 26.40
N ASP A 470 -16.60 5.32 26.44
CA ASP A 470 -16.94 4.34 25.41
C ASP A 470 -16.55 4.76 23.98
N LYS A 471 -15.45 5.51 23.81
CA LYS A 471 -14.99 5.93 22.47
C LYS A 471 -13.49 6.08 22.37
N ARG A 472 -12.88 6.66 23.39
CA ARG A 472 -11.49 7.09 23.40
C ARG A 472 -10.59 6.00 23.96
N ILE A 473 -9.33 6.00 23.56
CA ILE A 473 -8.31 5.08 24.06
C ILE A 473 -7.08 5.87 24.53
N PHE A 474 -6.47 5.41 25.61
CA PHE A 474 -5.30 6.01 26.25
C PHE A 474 -4.38 4.89 26.77
N VAL A 475 -3.78 4.13 25.84
CA VAL A 475 -2.92 2.99 26.20
C VAL A 475 -1.44 3.27 25.99
N ALA A 476 -1.08 4.50 25.60
CA ALA A 476 0.31 4.86 25.32
C ALA A 476 1.24 4.69 26.52
N ASP A 477 0.81 5.04 27.73
CA ASP A 477 1.61 4.83 28.94
C ASP A 477 1.94 3.35 29.19
N MET A 478 0.96 2.46 29.01
CA MET A 478 1.15 1.00 29.13
C MET A 478 2.01 0.44 28.00
N PHE A 479 1.81 0.95 26.77
CA PHE A 479 2.55 0.53 25.59
C PHE A 479 4.03 0.92 25.70
N TYR A 480 4.33 2.12 26.18
CA TYR A 480 5.69 2.61 26.34
C TYR A 480 6.33 2.23 27.69
N ASP A 481 5.66 1.44 28.52
CA ASP A 481 6.20 0.94 29.78
C ASP A 481 7.24 -0.16 29.53
N ILE A 482 8.51 0.21 29.67
CA ILE A 482 9.66 -0.69 29.52
C ILE A 482 9.97 -1.50 30.80
N SER A 483 9.26 -1.26 31.92
CA SER A 483 9.42 -2.07 33.12
C SER A 483 8.72 -3.42 33.00
N HIS A 484 7.73 -3.52 32.11
CA HIS A 484 7.03 -4.77 31.83
C HIS A 484 7.91 -5.72 30.99
N PRO A 485 8.36 -6.87 31.52
CA PRO A 485 9.42 -7.68 30.90
C PRO A 485 9.03 -8.20 29.52
N VAL A 486 7.79 -8.67 29.35
CA VAL A 486 7.33 -9.25 28.07
C VAL A 486 7.28 -8.17 26.97
N ARG A 487 6.59 -7.05 27.19
CA ARG A 487 6.50 -5.94 26.23
C ARG A 487 7.87 -5.35 25.92
N ARG A 488 8.72 -5.16 26.93
CA ARG A 488 10.10 -4.68 26.75
C ARG A 488 10.87 -5.54 25.75
N GLU A 489 10.81 -6.86 25.87
CA GLU A 489 11.49 -7.77 24.95
C GLU A 489 10.89 -7.73 23.53
N PHE A 490 9.57 -7.57 23.39
CA PHE A 490 8.96 -7.38 22.07
C PHE A 490 9.34 -6.04 21.43
N HIS A 491 9.38 -4.95 22.18
CA HIS A 491 9.90 -3.68 21.68
C HIS A 491 11.35 -3.82 21.25
N ARG A 492 12.20 -4.46 22.06
CA ARG A 492 13.60 -4.72 21.71
C ARG A 492 13.71 -5.47 20.38
N LYS A 493 13.03 -6.61 20.25
CA LYS A 493 13.05 -7.43 19.03
C LYS A 493 12.54 -6.65 17.82
N TYR A 494 11.45 -5.91 17.98
CA TYR A 494 10.87 -5.13 16.89
C TYR A 494 11.79 -4.00 16.44
N ILE A 495 12.40 -3.25 17.37
CA ILE A 495 13.39 -2.21 17.04
C ILE A 495 14.55 -2.84 16.27
N ARG A 496 15.07 -3.98 16.71
CA ARG A 496 16.16 -4.68 16.01
C ARG A 496 15.74 -5.16 14.63
N GLN A 497 14.51 -5.66 14.47
CA GLN A 497 13.98 -6.00 13.14
C GLN A 497 13.93 -4.78 12.20
N CYS A 498 13.59 -3.59 12.71
CA CYS A 498 13.65 -2.35 11.93
C CYS A 498 15.08 -2.04 11.47
N LEU A 499 16.09 -2.32 12.30
CA LEU A 499 17.51 -2.07 11.98
C LEU A 499 18.06 -3.15 11.03
N ASP A 500 17.84 -4.42 11.34
CA ASP A 500 18.33 -5.58 10.58
C ASP A 500 17.85 -5.55 9.13
N ASN A 501 16.60 -5.13 8.88
CA ASN A 501 16.05 -5.07 7.53
C ASN A 501 16.76 -4.02 6.63
N PHE A 502 17.37 -2.99 7.23
CA PHE A 502 17.96 -1.86 6.52
C PHE A 502 19.44 -1.62 6.85
N ALA A 503 20.12 -2.62 7.41
CA ALA A 503 21.49 -2.50 7.92
C ALA A 503 22.51 -2.05 6.86
N ASP A 504 22.19 -2.24 5.58
CA ASP A 504 23.04 -1.90 4.42
C ASP A 504 22.48 -0.74 3.58
N ASP A 505 21.38 -0.10 3.99
CA ASP A 505 20.72 0.95 3.21
C ASP A 505 20.99 2.34 3.80
N ALA A 506 22.05 3.00 3.34
CA ALA A 506 22.47 4.31 3.84
C ALA A 506 21.43 5.44 3.63
N ASN A 507 20.44 5.24 2.76
CA ASN A 507 19.34 6.17 2.50
C ASN A 507 18.11 5.96 3.39
N VAL A 508 18.17 5.03 4.35
CA VAL A 508 17.11 4.81 5.33
C VAL A 508 17.43 5.59 6.61
N VAL A 509 16.46 6.38 7.06
CA VAL A 509 16.50 7.13 8.32
C VAL A 509 15.50 6.49 9.27
N GLN A 510 15.96 6.10 10.46
CA GLN A 510 15.13 5.53 11.52
C GLN A 510 14.54 6.64 12.37
N LEU A 511 13.22 6.67 12.48
CA LEU A 511 12.46 7.56 13.35
C LEU A 511 11.69 6.72 14.37
N ILE A 512 11.46 7.27 15.55
CA ILE A 512 10.80 6.52 16.60
C ILE A 512 9.33 6.21 16.26
N SER A 513 8.53 7.20 15.87
CA SER A 513 7.11 7.00 15.66
C SER A 513 6.44 8.16 14.94
N ALA A 514 5.54 7.84 14.01
CA ALA A 514 4.65 8.84 13.46
C ALA A 514 3.71 9.37 14.55
N GLU A 515 3.59 10.69 14.61
CA GLU A 515 2.87 11.46 15.63
C GLU A 515 3.39 11.26 17.08
N PHE A 516 4.72 11.12 17.27
CA PHE A 516 5.30 10.89 18.58
C PHE A 516 5.20 12.10 19.53
N THR A 517 4.44 11.92 20.61
CA THR A 517 4.43 12.78 21.82
C THR A 517 4.63 11.93 23.08
N GLY A 518 5.31 10.79 22.91
CA GLY A 518 5.55 9.81 23.95
C GLY A 518 6.60 10.28 24.98
N PRO A 519 6.86 9.44 25.99
CA PRO A 519 7.70 9.82 27.12
C PRO A 519 9.21 9.68 26.82
N LEU A 520 10.03 10.44 27.57
CA LEU A 520 11.48 10.44 27.46
C LEU A 520 12.10 9.04 27.66
N HIS A 521 11.63 8.27 28.64
CA HIS A 521 12.23 6.97 28.96
C HIS A 521 12.13 5.96 27.82
N PHE A 522 11.10 6.07 26.98
CA PHE A 522 10.96 5.20 25.82
C PHE A 522 11.90 5.61 24.67
N VAL A 523 12.16 6.91 24.49
CA VAL A 523 13.19 7.38 23.54
C VAL A 523 14.57 6.94 23.99
N GLN A 524 14.86 7.00 25.30
CA GLN A 524 16.10 6.49 25.86
C GLN A 524 16.27 4.99 25.58
N PHE A 525 15.25 4.18 25.88
CA PHE A 525 15.26 2.75 25.58
C PHE A 525 15.44 2.46 24.09
N TRP A 526 14.76 3.20 23.21
CA TRP A 526 14.89 3.04 21.76
C TRP A 526 16.31 3.29 21.27
N LEU A 527 16.94 4.38 21.73
CA LEU A 527 18.33 4.70 21.42
C LEU A 527 19.29 3.66 22.01
N ASP A 528 19.07 3.22 23.25
CA ASP A 528 19.93 2.21 23.90
C ASP A 528 19.92 0.89 23.11
N VAL A 529 18.74 0.44 22.63
CA VAL A 529 18.64 -0.75 21.77
C VAL A 529 19.38 -0.57 20.44
N ILE A 530 19.34 0.63 19.84
CA ILE A 530 20.11 0.94 18.63
C ILE A 530 21.61 0.86 18.93
N GLY A 531 22.10 1.54 19.97
CA GLY A 531 23.52 1.54 20.32
C GLY A 531 24.07 0.15 20.65
N GLU A 532 23.26 -0.69 21.30
CA GLU A 532 23.59 -2.10 21.52
C GLU A 532 23.69 -2.88 20.20
N TRP A 533 22.73 -2.68 19.29
CA TRP A 533 22.75 -3.31 17.98
C TRP A 533 23.96 -2.87 17.14
N GLU A 534 24.31 -1.59 17.12
CA GLU A 534 25.49 -1.07 16.41
C GLU A 534 26.78 -1.69 16.97
N LYS A 535 26.89 -1.79 18.29
CA LYS A 535 28.03 -2.42 18.96
C LYS A 535 28.16 -3.91 18.65
N GLU A 536 27.05 -4.63 18.60
CA GLU A 536 27.03 -6.08 18.37
C GLU A 536 27.27 -6.44 16.90
N THR A 537 26.76 -5.65 15.96
CA THR A 537 26.81 -5.96 14.53
C THR A 537 27.94 -5.24 13.79
N GLY A 538 28.48 -4.15 14.35
CA GLY A 538 29.40 -3.25 13.67
C GLY A 538 28.77 -2.43 12.54
N LYS A 539 27.44 -2.51 12.36
CA LYS A 539 26.67 -1.71 11.41
C LYS A 539 26.26 -0.39 12.07
N LYS A 540 25.94 0.61 11.24
CA LYS A 540 25.51 1.93 11.71
C LYS A 540 24.12 2.24 11.14
N ALA A 541 23.21 2.71 12.00
CA ALA A 541 21.91 3.23 11.58
C ALA A 541 21.97 4.76 11.45
N THR A 542 21.25 5.33 10.49
CA THR A 542 21.02 6.78 10.46
C THR A 542 19.79 7.09 11.31
N VAL A 543 19.97 7.83 12.40
CA VAL A 543 18.91 8.03 13.40
C VAL A 543 18.43 9.48 13.43
N ALA A 544 17.12 9.69 13.31
CA ALA A 544 16.50 10.99 13.46
C ALA A 544 15.66 11.08 14.75
N LEU A 545 16.00 12.06 15.58
CA LEU A 545 15.28 12.39 16.80
C LEU A 545 14.10 13.32 16.48
N SER A 546 12.90 12.74 16.34
CA SER A 546 11.64 13.46 16.14
C SER A 546 10.76 13.32 17.38
N ALA A 547 10.78 14.34 18.25
CA ALA A 547 10.07 14.32 19.52
C ALA A 547 9.59 15.73 19.93
N THR A 548 8.82 15.81 21.01
CA THR A 548 8.52 17.09 21.66
C THR A 548 9.80 17.76 22.16
N LYS A 549 9.79 19.10 22.27
CA LYS A 549 11.01 19.87 22.54
C LYS A 549 11.70 19.47 23.85
N ASP A 550 10.93 19.24 24.91
CA ASP A 550 11.42 18.80 26.21
C ASP A 550 12.16 17.45 26.14
N VAL A 551 11.59 16.48 25.42
CA VAL A 551 12.20 15.17 25.22
C VAL A 551 13.42 15.26 24.30
N GLN A 552 13.32 16.01 23.21
CA GLN A 552 14.42 16.25 22.27
C GLN A 552 15.63 16.86 22.98
N ASP A 553 15.42 17.93 23.73
CA ASP A 553 16.50 18.63 24.45
C ASP A 553 17.09 17.78 25.56
N ALA A 554 16.26 16.99 26.27
CA ALA A 554 16.77 16.05 27.27
C ALA A 554 17.71 15.00 26.68
N ILE A 555 17.38 14.43 25.51
CA ILE A 555 18.26 13.47 24.81
C ILE A 555 19.53 14.16 24.29
N LEU A 556 19.43 15.36 23.72
CA LEU A 556 20.59 16.07 23.20
C LEU A 556 21.56 16.54 24.30
N ASN A 557 21.06 16.74 25.52
CA ASN A 557 21.90 17.02 26.70
C ASN A 557 22.53 15.75 27.31
N ASP A 558 22.02 14.55 26.99
CA ASP A 558 22.65 13.29 27.34
C ASP A 558 23.78 12.96 26.35
N THR A 559 25.02 13.26 26.74
CA THR A 559 26.19 13.08 25.87
C THR A 559 26.42 11.66 25.34
N GLN A 560 25.87 10.62 25.99
CA GLN A 560 25.99 9.25 25.49
C GLN A 560 24.98 8.99 24.39
N ARG A 561 23.70 9.28 24.65
CA ARG A 561 22.62 9.04 23.69
C ARG A 561 22.62 10.04 22.53
N ALA A 562 23.08 11.26 22.75
CA ALA A 562 23.25 12.25 21.69
C ALA A 562 24.23 11.79 20.59
N LYS A 563 25.17 10.87 20.88
CA LYS A 563 26.07 10.29 19.87
C LYS A 563 25.37 9.35 18.89
N LEU A 564 24.25 8.76 19.31
CA LEU A 564 23.42 7.87 18.51
C LEU A 564 22.41 8.64 17.64
N VAL A 565 22.37 9.97 17.74
CA VAL A 565 21.47 10.83 16.95
C VAL A 565 22.27 11.51 15.85
N ASP A 566 21.95 11.23 14.59
CA ASP A 566 22.58 11.88 13.44
C ASP A 566 21.77 13.08 12.94
N ILE A 567 20.45 13.05 13.13
CA ILE A 567 19.51 14.06 12.63
C ILE A 567 18.61 14.55 13.77
N ILE A 568 18.47 15.87 13.90
CA ILE A 568 17.49 16.52 14.77
C ILE A 568 16.29 16.90 13.90
N ASP A 569 15.15 16.26 14.11
CA ASP A 569 13.94 16.51 13.32
C ASP A 569 12.93 17.39 14.07
N ILE A 570 12.83 18.64 13.66
CA ILE A 570 11.91 19.61 14.24
C ILE A 570 10.54 19.46 13.58
N ARG A 571 9.66 18.68 14.22
CA ARG A 571 8.31 18.36 13.72
C ARG A 571 7.18 18.61 14.73
N TYR A 572 7.42 18.35 16.02
CA TYR A 572 6.39 18.42 17.07
C TYR A 572 6.44 19.68 17.93
N TRP A 573 7.30 20.63 17.57
CA TRP A 573 7.40 21.93 18.20
C TRP A 573 7.89 22.97 17.18
N HIS A 574 7.61 24.25 17.41
CA HIS A 574 8.12 25.34 16.57
C HIS A 574 8.07 26.68 17.29
N TYR A 575 8.99 27.59 16.93
CA TYR A 575 8.84 29.00 17.26
C TYR A 575 7.66 29.60 16.48
N LYS A 576 6.98 30.56 17.10
CA LYS A 576 5.89 31.34 16.50
C LYS A 576 6.16 32.82 16.77
N VAL A 577 5.56 33.71 15.97
CA VAL A 577 5.77 35.16 16.07
C VAL A 577 5.61 35.70 17.51
N ASP A 578 4.70 35.12 18.28
CA ASP A 578 4.38 35.51 19.65
C ASP A 578 4.89 34.52 20.73
N GLY A 579 5.87 33.67 20.41
CA GLY A 579 6.54 32.80 21.40
C GLY A 579 6.92 31.40 20.88
N LEU A 580 6.58 30.38 21.66
CA LEU A 580 6.94 28.98 21.38
C LEU A 580 5.69 28.09 21.42
N TYR A 581 5.57 27.17 20.47
CA TYR A 581 4.68 26.02 20.54
C TYR A 581 5.53 24.79 20.87
N ALA A 582 5.45 24.30 22.10
CA ALA A 582 6.20 23.14 22.58
C ALA A 582 5.31 22.29 23.50
N PRO A 583 4.52 21.36 22.92
CA PRO A 583 3.87 20.30 23.68
C PRO A 583 4.86 19.56 24.59
N GLU A 584 4.41 19.10 25.76
CA GLU A 584 5.21 18.24 26.65
C GLU A 584 5.06 16.77 26.26
N GLY A 585 6.16 16.02 26.32
CA GLY A 585 6.16 14.58 26.08
C GLY A 585 5.52 13.78 27.23
N GLY A 586 5.03 12.58 26.93
CA GLY A 586 4.53 11.64 27.94
C GLY A 586 3.21 12.03 28.59
N LYS A 587 2.47 13.01 28.04
CA LYS A 587 1.18 13.46 28.59
C LYS A 587 -0.03 12.69 28.06
N ASN A 588 0.19 11.61 27.29
CA ASN A 588 -0.86 10.79 26.69
C ASN A 588 -1.85 11.61 25.82
N LEU A 589 -1.33 12.62 25.12
CA LEU A 589 -2.09 13.47 24.20
C LEU A 589 -1.44 13.44 22.83
N ALA A 590 -2.22 13.14 21.80
CA ALA A 590 -1.74 13.19 20.43
C ALA A 590 -1.51 14.65 19.96
N PRO A 591 -0.71 14.88 18.89
CA PRO A 591 -0.38 16.22 18.40
C PRO A 591 -1.61 17.12 18.19
N ARG A 592 -2.67 16.60 17.57
CA ARG A 592 -3.91 17.37 17.35
C ARG A 592 -4.66 17.72 18.64
N GLN A 593 -4.50 16.94 19.71
CA GLN A 593 -5.10 17.24 21.01
C GLN A 593 -4.33 18.33 21.74
N HIS A 594 -3.00 18.34 21.65
CA HIS A 594 -2.17 19.45 22.11
C HIS A 594 -2.50 20.75 21.37
N ALA A 595 -2.62 20.69 20.04
CA ALA A 595 -2.99 21.85 19.21
C ALA A 595 -4.35 22.49 19.57
N ARG A 596 -5.25 21.75 20.23
CA ARG A 596 -6.52 22.29 20.75
C ARG A 596 -6.40 22.96 22.12
N LYS A 597 -5.34 22.63 22.87
CA LYS A 597 -5.10 23.14 24.24
C LYS A 597 -4.14 24.32 24.27
N MET A 598 -3.31 24.49 23.25
CA MET A 598 -2.33 25.57 23.18
C MET A 598 -2.33 26.19 21.78
N LYS A 599 -2.14 27.52 21.72
CA LYS A 599 -2.14 28.27 20.45
C LYS A 599 -0.95 27.83 19.60
N VAL A 600 -1.24 27.19 18.47
CA VAL A 600 -0.23 26.71 17.50
C VAL A 600 0.55 27.89 16.89
N GLY A 601 -0.14 28.99 16.60
CA GLY A 601 0.48 30.24 16.14
C GLY A 601 0.94 30.21 14.68
N LYS A 602 1.41 31.36 14.20
CA LYS A 602 1.96 31.54 12.85
C LYS A 602 3.48 31.39 12.90
N VAL A 603 4.04 30.68 11.93
CA VAL A 603 5.47 30.57 11.66
C VAL A 603 5.81 31.46 10.46
N THR A 604 6.88 32.23 10.54
CA THR A 604 7.47 32.97 9.42
C THR A 604 8.93 32.54 9.19
N PHE A 605 9.59 33.16 8.21
CA PHE A 605 10.98 32.88 7.88
C PHE A 605 11.88 32.94 9.11
N ASP A 606 11.75 33.99 9.93
CA ASP A 606 12.61 34.22 11.09
C ASP A 606 12.46 33.11 12.14
N GLU A 607 11.24 32.63 12.41
CA GLU A 607 11.01 31.57 13.38
C GLU A 607 11.55 30.21 12.90
N ALA A 608 11.33 29.87 11.64
CA ALA A 608 11.86 28.63 11.06
C ALA A 608 13.40 28.67 10.96
N TYR A 609 13.96 29.79 10.53
CA TYR A 609 15.40 30.02 10.48
C TYR A 609 16.01 29.89 11.87
N ARG A 610 15.41 30.53 12.89
CA ARG A 610 15.84 30.42 14.28
C ARG A 610 15.80 28.97 14.78
N ALA A 611 14.70 28.27 14.53
CA ALA A 611 14.54 26.87 14.96
C ALA A 611 15.67 25.99 14.43
N VAL A 612 16.01 26.12 13.15
CA VAL A 612 17.06 25.31 12.52
C VAL A 612 18.47 25.79 12.92
N SER A 613 18.74 27.08 12.81
CA SER A 613 20.06 27.66 13.04
C SER A 613 20.53 27.50 14.50
N GLU A 614 19.61 27.53 15.48
CA GLU A 614 19.94 27.31 16.89
C GLU A 614 20.56 25.92 17.11
N TYR A 615 19.96 24.87 16.55
CA TYR A 615 20.49 23.52 16.69
C TYR A 615 21.70 23.26 15.79
N ARG A 616 21.77 23.87 14.60
CA ARG A 616 22.98 23.82 13.76
C ARG A 616 24.19 24.46 14.45
N LYS A 617 24.00 25.57 15.18
CA LYS A 617 25.05 26.23 15.97
C LYS A 617 25.48 25.37 17.18
N LYS A 618 24.53 24.73 17.86
CA LYS A 618 24.80 23.88 19.04
C LYS A 618 25.42 22.52 18.69
N PHE A 619 24.98 21.92 17.57
CA PHE A 619 25.37 20.58 17.12
C PHE A 619 25.80 20.61 15.64
N PRO A 620 26.96 21.23 15.34
CA PRO A 620 27.41 21.46 13.96
C PRO A 620 27.62 20.18 13.15
N GLU A 621 27.83 19.04 13.79
CA GLU A 621 28.01 17.73 13.18
C GLU A 621 26.69 17.03 12.80
N LYS A 622 25.56 17.44 13.38
CA LYS A 622 24.25 16.80 13.16
C LYS A 622 23.44 17.49 12.09
N ALA A 623 22.74 16.71 11.25
CA ALA A 623 21.75 17.28 10.36
C ALA A 623 20.55 17.81 11.14
N VAL A 624 19.91 18.86 10.62
CA VAL A 624 18.67 19.40 11.19
C VAL A 624 17.63 19.47 10.08
N THR A 625 16.52 18.75 10.25
CA THR A 625 15.35 18.79 9.37
C THR A 625 14.23 19.59 10.04
N TYR A 626 13.35 20.18 9.22
CA TYR A 626 12.22 20.95 9.71
C TYR A 626 10.96 20.53 8.95
N TYR A 627 10.08 19.80 9.63
CA TYR A 627 8.79 19.34 9.12
C TYR A 627 7.62 19.80 9.99
N ALA A 628 7.82 20.86 10.78
CA ALA A 628 6.77 21.48 11.57
C ALA A 628 5.70 22.15 10.68
N GLN A 629 4.74 22.84 11.29
CA GLN A 629 3.63 23.43 10.57
C GLN A 629 4.09 24.36 9.43
N ASN A 630 3.48 24.20 8.26
CA ASN A 630 3.74 25.00 7.06
C ASN A 630 5.19 24.96 6.55
N TYR A 631 5.92 23.86 6.82
CA TYR A 631 7.33 23.73 6.42
C TYR A 631 7.63 23.98 4.92
N PRO A 632 6.77 23.66 3.93
CA PRO A 632 7.12 23.88 2.52
C PRO A 632 7.32 25.38 2.21
N ASP A 633 6.51 26.26 2.80
CA ASP A 633 6.65 27.70 2.64
C ASP A 633 7.93 28.23 3.31
N MET A 634 8.49 27.48 4.27
CA MET A 634 9.69 27.83 5.01
C MET A 634 10.97 27.25 4.37
N ALA A 635 10.90 26.71 3.15
CA ALA A 635 12.00 25.99 2.50
C ALA A 635 13.32 26.79 2.48
N TRP A 636 13.26 28.08 2.13
CA TRP A 636 14.46 28.94 2.10
C TRP A 636 14.97 29.32 3.48
N ALA A 637 14.10 29.48 4.49
CA ALA A 637 14.53 29.68 5.87
C ALA A 637 15.33 28.48 6.38
N VAL A 638 14.83 27.27 6.12
CA VAL A 638 15.51 26.02 6.47
C VAL A 638 16.84 25.91 5.73
N PHE A 639 16.85 26.18 4.42
CA PHE A 639 18.06 26.11 3.60
C PHE A 639 19.14 27.10 4.07
N MET A 640 18.78 28.36 4.28
CA MET A 640 19.71 29.41 4.68
C MET A 640 20.19 29.24 6.13
N ALA A 641 19.42 28.57 6.98
CA ALA A 641 19.83 28.17 8.32
C ALA A 641 20.78 26.94 8.31
N SER A 642 21.27 26.51 7.14
CA SER A 642 22.06 25.29 6.94
C SER A 642 21.34 24.00 7.34
N GLY A 643 20.02 23.97 7.20
CA GLY A 643 19.20 22.77 7.36
C GLY A 643 19.38 21.75 6.23
N SER A 644 18.86 20.55 6.46
CA SER A 644 18.87 19.42 5.51
C SER A 644 17.47 19.14 4.97
N CYS A 645 17.39 18.51 3.79
CA CYS A 645 16.13 18.08 3.16
C CYS A 645 15.12 19.22 3.01
N SER A 646 15.59 20.44 2.74
CA SER A 646 14.69 21.57 2.50
C SER A 646 13.97 21.41 1.16
N VAL A 647 12.75 21.93 1.06
CA VAL A 647 11.91 21.83 -0.14
C VAL A 647 12.24 22.95 -1.15
N VAL A 648 13.51 23.35 -1.25
CA VAL A 648 13.90 24.39 -2.20
C VAL A 648 13.78 23.86 -3.64
N PRO A 649 13.23 24.63 -4.59
CA PRO A 649 12.95 24.15 -5.95
C PRO A 649 14.19 24.11 -6.86
N VAL A 650 15.40 24.01 -6.31
CA VAL A 650 16.65 24.10 -7.08
C VAL A 650 17.14 22.70 -7.47
N ALA A 651 17.34 22.48 -8.76
CA ALA A 651 17.87 21.22 -9.32
C ALA A 651 19.33 21.33 -9.83
N ASP A 652 19.91 22.54 -9.84
CA ASP A 652 21.28 22.76 -10.33
C ASP A 652 22.30 22.09 -9.39
N GLU A 653 23.02 21.10 -9.91
CA GLU A 653 23.95 20.30 -9.11
C GLU A 653 25.13 21.12 -8.57
N SER A 654 25.60 22.11 -9.33
CA SER A 654 26.70 22.97 -8.89
C SER A 654 26.26 23.87 -7.73
N PHE A 655 25.04 24.41 -7.78
CA PHE A 655 24.47 25.17 -6.66
C PHE A 655 24.34 24.32 -5.40
N LEU A 656 23.82 23.09 -5.52
CA LEU A 656 23.65 22.19 -4.38
C LEU A 656 24.99 21.70 -3.83
N THR A 657 26.02 21.53 -4.67
CA THR A 657 27.39 21.18 -4.26
C THR A 657 28.05 22.35 -3.52
N ASP A 658 27.98 23.56 -4.07
CA ASP A 658 28.50 24.77 -3.43
C ASP A 658 27.83 24.97 -2.06
N ALA A 659 26.49 24.90 -2.02
CA ALA A 659 25.73 25.06 -0.79
C ALA A 659 26.06 23.98 0.26
N ALA A 660 26.36 22.75 -0.16
CA ALA A 660 26.75 21.66 0.74
C ALA A 660 28.00 21.97 1.55
N ALA A 661 28.93 22.75 0.97
CA ALA A 661 30.20 23.11 1.57
C ALA A 661 30.20 24.48 2.29
N MET A 662 29.12 25.25 2.18
CA MET A 662 28.99 26.57 2.78
C MET A 662 28.49 26.55 4.21
N ASP A 663 28.99 27.50 5.00
CA ASP A 663 28.63 27.71 6.39
C ASP A 663 27.74 28.95 6.53
N MET A 664 26.83 28.94 7.50
CA MET A 664 26.02 30.10 7.85
C MET A 664 26.88 31.22 8.46
N GLU A 665 26.75 32.42 7.92
CA GLU A 665 27.39 33.63 8.47
C GLU A 665 26.39 34.43 9.31
N ASP A 666 26.80 34.86 10.50
CA ASP A 666 25.99 35.75 11.33
C ASP A 666 26.09 37.18 10.81
N THR A 667 24.98 37.68 10.24
CA THR A 667 24.92 38.99 9.58
C THR A 667 24.55 40.12 10.54
N GLY A 668 24.09 39.81 11.75
CA GLY A 668 23.56 40.80 12.70
C GLY A 668 22.29 41.51 12.22
N THR A 669 21.62 41.02 11.16
CA THR A 669 20.41 41.62 10.59
C THR A 669 19.43 40.56 10.09
N ASN A 670 18.13 40.87 10.09
CA ASN A 670 17.09 40.03 9.49
C ASN A 670 16.82 40.38 8.02
N LYS A 671 17.44 41.43 7.48
CA LYS A 671 17.23 41.88 6.09
C LYS A 671 17.78 40.93 5.04
N TYR A 672 18.80 40.15 5.39
CA TYR A 672 19.38 39.13 4.52
C TYR A 672 20.09 38.05 5.35
N GLN A 673 20.21 36.85 4.78
CA GLN A 673 20.99 35.74 5.32
C GLN A 673 22.09 35.35 4.32
N LYS A 674 23.22 34.87 4.84
CA LYS A 674 24.38 34.47 4.04
C LYS A 674 24.84 33.06 4.38
N LEU A 675 25.04 32.27 3.34
CA LEU A 675 25.91 31.10 3.36
C LEU A 675 27.21 31.48 2.65
N VAL A 676 28.36 31.12 3.21
CA VAL A 676 29.66 31.49 2.67
C VAL A 676 30.69 30.39 2.89
N LYS A 677 31.61 30.24 1.94
CA LYS A 677 32.84 29.47 2.13
C LYS A 677 33.97 30.12 1.35
N SER A 678 35.04 30.45 2.07
CA SER A 678 36.29 30.89 1.44
C SER A 678 36.74 29.85 0.42
N GLY A 679 37.09 30.29 -0.78
CA GLY A 679 37.47 29.39 -1.85
C GLY A 679 36.36 28.94 -2.79
N ILE A 680 35.08 29.01 -2.36
CA ILE A 680 33.93 28.51 -3.13
C ILE A 680 33.01 29.66 -3.56
N GLY A 681 32.55 30.49 -2.62
CA GLY A 681 31.52 31.47 -2.94
C GLY A 681 30.63 31.88 -1.79
N SER A 682 29.50 32.49 -2.14
CA SER A 682 28.45 32.86 -1.19
C SER A 682 27.07 32.73 -1.84
N ILE A 683 26.09 32.28 -1.05
CA ILE A 683 24.67 32.32 -1.38
C ILE A 683 23.99 33.29 -0.41
N ILE A 684 23.21 34.22 -0.94
CA ILE A 684 22.60 35.32 -0.19
C ILE A 684 21.11 35.32 -0.45
N TYR A 685 20.31 35.22 0.60
CA TYR A 685 18.87 35.45 0.54
C TYR A 685 18.59 36.85 1.05
N SER A 686 18.05 37.73 0.19
CA SER A 686 17.72 39.11 0.56
C SER A 686 16.21 39.30 0.63
N HIS A 687 15.72 39.86 1.74
CA HIS A 687 14.31 40.20 2.00
C HIS A 687 13.96 41.64 1.61
N SER A 688 14.95 42.48 1.30
CA SER A 688 14.72 43.89 1.04
C SER A 688 15.82 44.52 0.16
N ALA A 689 15.46 45.61 -0.52
CA ALA A 689 16.41 46.42 -1.27
C ALA A 689 17.40 47.09 -0.31
N THR A 690 18.56 46.46 -0.14
CA THR A 690 19.67 46.96 0.66
C THR A 690 20.99 46.64 -0.03
N ASP A 691 21.98 47.49 0.21
CA ASP A 691 23.35 47.21 -0.19
C ASP A 691 23.95 46.19 0.79
N ILE A 692 24.35 45.03 0.25
CA ILE A 692 24.85 43.90 1.04
C ILE A 692 26.36 43.79 0.84
N PRO A 693 27.16 43.94 1.91
CA PRO A 693 28.60 43.67 1.83
C PRO A 693 28.85 42.17 1.74
N VAL A 694 29.50 41.75 0.66
CA VAL A 694 29.86 40.36 0.39
C VAL A 694 31.38 40.23 0.47
N HIS A 695 31.86 39.57 1.52
CA HIS A 695 33.28 39.28 1.72
C HIS A 695 33.62 37.97 1.02
N LEU A 696 34.51 38.04 0.03
CA LEU A 696 34.95 36.86 -0.72
C LEU A 696 36.47 36.89 -0.91
N SER A 697 37.08 35.70 -0.91
CA SER A 697 38.51 35.56 -1.20
C SER A 697 38.85 36.15 -2.58
N PRO A 698 40.04 36.75 -2.77
CA PRO A 698 40.46 37.27 -4.07
C PRO A 698 40.29 36.22 -5.18
N GLY A 699 39.60 36.58 -6.26
CA GLY A 699 39.30 35.62 -7.31
C GLY A 699 38.32 36.11 -8.37
N LYS A 700 38.00 35.20 -9.29
CA LYS A 700 36.99 35.39 -10.33
C LYS A 700 35.72 34.68 -9.90
N TYR A 701 34.58 35.36 -10.05
CA TYR A 701 33.28 34.84 -9.69
C TYR A 701 32.27 35.05 -10.80
N ILE A 702 31.31 34.15 -10.93
CA ILE A 702 30.06 34.37 -11.65
C ILE A 702 29.02 34.78 -10.60
N LEU A 703 28.30 35.87 -10.85
CA LEU A 703 27.12 36.24 -10.07
C LEU A 703 25.87 35.75 -10.80
N LYS A 704 25.07 34.96 -10.11
CA LYS A 704 23.80 34.41 -10.60
C LYS A 704 22.68 34.83 -9.65
N SER A 705 21.46 34.99 -10.15
CA SER A 705 20.25 35.02 -9.35
C SER A 705 19.54 33.67 -9.40
N VAL A 706 18.85 33.31 -8.33
CA VAL A 706 17.97 32.14 -8.24
C VAL A 706 16.56 32.62 -7.93
N ASP A 707 15.59 32.23 -8.75
CA ASP A 707 14.19 32.53 -8.47
C ASP A 707 13.71 31.66 -7.28
N PRO A 708 13.22 32.26 -6.18
CA PRO A 708 12.88 31.51 -4.97
C PRO A 708 11.69 30.54 -5.14
N LYS A 709 10.83 30.74 -6.14
CA LYS A 709 9.63 29.92 -6.36
C LYS A 709 9.87 28.77 -7.33
N THR A 710 10.68 29.00 -8.36
CA THR A 710 10.92 28.05 -9.45
C THR A 710 12.29 27.41 -9.41
N GLY A 711 13.23 28.00 -8.66
CA GLY A 711 14.63 27.56 -8.61
C GLY A 711 15.41 27.86 -9.89
N ALA A 712 14.81 28.58 -10.85
CA ALA A 712 15.46 28.94 -12.10
C ALA A 712 16.66 29.86 -11.85
N ILE A 713 17.80 29.52 -12.46
CA ILE A 713 19.06 30.25 -12.27
C ILE A 713 19.32 31.14 -13.48
N THR A 714 19.57 32.44 -13.24
CA THR A 714 19.92 33.41 -14.28
C THR A 714 21.29 34.02 -13.99
N VAL A 715 22.15 34.11 -15.01
CA VAL A 715 23.47 34.75 -14.86
C VAL A 715 23.31 36.27 -14.91
N ILE A 716 23.67 36.96 -13.82
CA ILE A 716 23.72 38.43 -13.74
C ILE A 716 25.04 38.93 -14.31
N ALA A 717 26.15 38.35 -13.87
CA ALA A 717 27.49 38.71 -14.34
C ALA A 717 28.34 37.47 -14.59
N LYS A 718 28.79 37.29 -15.84
CA LYS A 718 29.63 36.15 -16.27
C LYS A 718 31.04 36.17 -15.66
N ARG A 719 31.50 37.32 -15.18
CA ARG A 719 32.82 37.47 -14.56
C ARG A 719 32.88 38.74 -13.70
N LEU A 720 33.13 38.55 -12.42
CA LEU A 720 33.45 39.57 -11.44
C LEU A 720 34.84 39.27 -10.87
N ASN A 721 35.76 40.25 -10.93
CA ASN A 721 37.06 40.13 -10.26
C ASN A 721 36.92 40.77 -8.88
N ILE A 722 36.79 39.96 -7.84
CA ILE A 722 36.61 40.42 -6.46
C ILE A 722 37.97 40.37 -5.76
N LYS A 723 38.36 41.46 -5.10
CA LYS A 723 39.62 41.55 -4.34
C LYS A 723 39.42 41.31 -2.84
N ASP A 724 38.30 41.78 -2.28
CA ASP A 724 37.97 41.61 -0.87
C ASP A 724 36.45 41.75 -0.67
N ILE A 725 35.94 42.99 -0.70
CA ILE A 725 34.51 43.29 -0.53
C ILE A 725 33.87 43.60 -1.87
N TYR A 726 32.73 42.96 -2.15
CA TYR A 726 31.81 43.34 -3.22
C TYR A 726 30.51 43.86 -2.63
N MET A 727 30.08 45.05 -3.05
CA MET A 727 28.78 45.61 -2.64
C MET A 727 27.69 45.12 -3.58
N LEU A 728 26.92 44.12 -3.14
CA LEU A 728 25.78 43.61 -3.88
C LEU A 728 24.59 44.57 -3.69
N LYS A 729 24.04 45.04 -4.81
CA LYS A 729 22.79 45.81 -4.83
C LYS A 729 21.63 44.85 -5.03
N ALA A 730 20.84 44.60 -3.98
CA ALA A 730 19.65 43.77 -4.10
C ALA A 730 18.53 44.53 -4.84
N GLU A 731 17.86 43.86 -5.78
CA GLU A 731 16.72 44.41 -6.52
C GLU A 731 15.54 44.84 -5.62
N GLU A 732 14.78 45.84 -6.07
CA GLU A 732 13.61 46.35 -5.36
C GLU A 732 12.38 45.44 -5.48
N ASN A 733 11.64 45.32 -4.37
CA ASN A 733 10.27 44.78 -4.27
C ASN A 733 10.08 43.25 -4.41
N LYS A 734 11.14 42.42 -4.28
CA LYS A 734 11.01 40.95 -4.22
C LYS A 734 12.09 40.31 -3.36
N ASP A 735 11.79 39.15 -2.78
CA ASP A 735 12.81 38.24 -2.25
C ASP A 735 13.71 37.79 -3.40
N CYS A 736 15.01 37.99 -3.25
CA CYS A 736 16.00 37.66 -4.28
C CYS A 736 17.12 36.82 -3.68
N ILE A 737 17.51 35.78 -4.42
CA ILE A 737 18.63 34.92 -4.04
C ILE A 737 19.77 35.17 -5.01
N TYR A 738 20.96 35.42 -4.46
CA TYR A 738 22.18 35.66 -5.23
C TYR A 738 23.19 34.57 -4.92
N TRP A 739 23.83 34.05 -5.95
CA TRP A 739 24.86 33.04 -5.85
C TRP A 739 26.14 33.53 -6.53
N PHE A 740 27.16 33.74 -5.72
CA PHE A 740 28.53 33.98 -6.16
C PHE A 740 29.23 32.63 -6.27
N HIS A 741 29.50 32.20 -7.50
CA HIS A 741 30.20 30.95 -7.80
C HIS A 741 31.62 31.25 -8.26
N ARG A 742 32.64 30.73 -7.58
CA ARG A 742 34.03 30.93 -7.98
C ARG A 742 34.35 30.14 -9.26
N ILE A 743 35.14 30.73 -10.15
CA ILE A 743 35.61 30.12 -11.41
C ILE A 743 37.12 30.13 -11.55
#